data_AF-A0A518E0T8-F1
#
_entry.id   AF-A0A518E0T8-F1
#
_cell.length_a   1.000
_cell.length_b   1.000
_cell.length_c   1.000
_cell.angle_alpha   90.00
_cell.angle_beta   90.00
_cell.angle_gamma   90.00
#
_symmetry.space_group_name_H-M   'P 1'
#
loop_
_entity.id
_entity.type
_entity.pdbx_description
1 polymer ?
#
loop_
_entity_poly.entity_id
_entity_poly.type
_entity_poly.pdbx_seq_one_letter_code
_entity_poly.pdbx_strand_id
1 'polypeptide(L)'
;MKLLQMRRSCLLLLLAGAALGLAGGSMVQADPPEEREWPQDISADFRKDLGRIEKEIARLRTIGEVEKADKMSAKFERTVAQFTGPFQVNDPESPTVHAFSVYRGTVNAKAPQVQNRAQGTVTVKVQAIGQPCVLVLAGYDPVKWTIELEEGAEVQKIFLSGYHPQELASTPEGAEVVDFSTAATRSRIGYLTSALGQARIQFEQFVRVEAGIPVSTLHVETIYRGKPFVLGPENRAWVYQYLESELADLRQAAVDHEQAVAQARMAPVRFLGVYQKPGDHQRAKMELCEFTPAGPLANTGRKLPRGTTHVAHDTRDDVWYGLVNRKLCRIEPGADKAEPVTSKGGEPQISWPTGLLFDAQRRRLLVPSYGTGAGIYEYDIDVQAWGVLMLDRTVEHITLNWDQEKQNMIGLSMPYPRRQMSICRVAPDGGLISSQTIDGKVEFNRSPLEPVQIFSVGGYAVLLLPAPRGPTNEHALPAKLFVIEVDTGKIEYEGEVAEHASVVEVDDEQLADDWRQLADDDDHELAMWRLVAGGSRTASIIAGDLSTLGEANPEKVQELIRLLDDDDYATREAAAAELEALGPAAGEQLRAAQKSPSPQVQKQVQRLMILVLLSAEKSPGTRREVRAARILFRMGTPEAVAMLKDLADDLPLHPRTIAAKTGLLELGELNKPAEENKPESPAEGDPAEKAADKNVPAEKDEPAAATTEPPVKDDSEAP
;
A
#
# COMPACT_ATOMS: atom_id res chain seq x y z
N MET A 1 49.81 -21.03 -12.62
CA MET A 1 50.08 -21.52 -11.24
C MET A 1 49.98 -20.43 -10.17
N LYS A 2 50.59 -19.24 -10.31
CA LYS A 2 50.47 -18.16 -9.30
C LYS A 2 49.03 -17.64 -9.06
N LEU A 3 48.17 -17.62 -10.09
CA LEU A 3 46.75 -17.24 -9.95
C LEU A 3 45.92 -18.25 -9.14
N LEU A 4 46.26 -19.54 -9.19
CA LEU A 4 45.58 -20.58 -8.41
C LEU A 4 45.99 -20.55 -6.93
N GLN A 5 47.22 -20.12 -6.65
CA GLN A 5 47.74 -19.97 -5.30
C GLN A 5 47.11 -18.75 -4.60
N MET A 6 46.87 -17.67 -5.34
CA MET A 6 46.20 -16.46 -4.83
C MET A 6 44.71 -16.70 -4.53
N ARG A 7 44.00 -17.49 -5.35
CA ARG A 7 42.61 -17.90 -5.07
C ARG A 7 42.48 -18.81 -3.84
N ARG A 8 43.46 -19.68 -3.58
CA ARG A 8 43.47 -20.51 -2.36
C ARG A 8 43.77 -19.71 -1.10
N SER A 9 44.62 -18.68 -1.18
CA SER A 9 44.89 -17.78 -0.05
C SER A 9 43.70 -16.88 0.30
N CYS A 10 42.93 -16.40 -0.69
CA CYS A 10 41.69 -15.66 -0.42
C CYS A 10 40.58 -16.55 0.16
N LEU A 11 40.48 -17.81 -0.28
CA LEU A 11 39.49 -18.76 0.26
C LEU A 11 39.81 -19.17 1.71
N LEU A 12 41.10 -19.29 2.05
CA LEU A 12 41.54 -19.56 3.43
C LEU A 12 41.36 -18.35 4.36
N LEU A 13 41.49 -17.12 3.86
CA LEU A 13 41.18 -15.91 4.63
C LEU A 13 39.67 -15.71 4.84
N LEU A 14 38.82 -16.09 3.87
CA LEU A 14 37.36 -16.08 4.04
C LEU A 14 36.87 -17.17 5.00
N LEU A 15 37.50 -18.35 5.00
CA LEU A 15 37.19 -19.42 5.96
C LEU A 15 37.73 -19.12 7.36
N ALA A 16 38.87 -18.42 7.48
CA ALA A 16 39.37 -17.95 8.78
C ALA A 16 38.50 -16.81 9.36
N GLY A 17 37.93 -15.94 8.53
CA GLY A 17 36.97 -14.91 8.95
C GLY A 17 35.65 -15.50 9.48
N ALA A 18 35.19 -16.63 8.92
CA ALA A 18 34.03 -17.36 9.43
C ALA A 18 34.32 -18.16 10.72
N ALA A 19 35.58 -18.55 10.96
CA ALA A 19 35.98 -19.30 12.16
C ALA A 19 36.33 -18.40 13.36
N LEU A 20 36.66 -17.12 13.15
CA LEU A 20 36.97 -16.15 14.22
C LEU A 20 35.76 -15.39 14.76
N GLY A 21 34.55 -15.64 14.25
CA GLY A 21 33.28 -15.21 14.85
C GLY A 21 32.72 -16.17 15.92
N LEU A 22 33.42 -17.28 16.20
CA LEU A 22 32.98 -18.34 17.12
C LEU A 22 33.84 -18.41 18.39
N ALA A 23 34.18 -17.26 18.96
CA ALA A 23 34.76 -17.19 20.30
C ALA A 23 34.18 -15.99 21.07
N GLY A 24 33.28 -16.29 22.02
CA GLY A 24 33.05 -15.42 23.17
C GLY A 24 31.96 -14.35 23.05
N GLY A 25 30.81 -14.69 22.49
CA GLY A 25 29.56 -13.97 22.77
C GLY A 25 28.47 -15.01 22.93
N SER A 26 28.00 -15.22 24.16
CA SER A 26 26.77 -15.97 24.39
C SER A 26 25.65 -15.20 23.72
N MET A 27 25.36 -15.50 22.44
CA MET A 27 24.06 -15.18 21.85
C MET A 27 23.06 -15.92 22.72
N VAL A 28 22.41 -15.19 23.61
CA VAL A 28 21.17 -15.63 24.23
C VAL A 28 20.22 -15.82 23.06
N GLN A 29 20.15 -17.06 22.58
CA GLN A 29 19.13 -17.51 21.66
C GLN A 29 17.84 -17.42 22.49
N ALA A 30 17.17 -16.27 22.40
CA ALA A 30 15.90 -16.08 23.06
C ALA A 30 14.99 -17.20 22.56
N ASP A 31 14.43 -17.97 23.49
CA ASP A 31 13.41 -18.96 23.15
C ASP A 31 12.33 -18.27 22.32
N PRO A 32 11.82 -18.91 21.24
CA PRO A 32 10.69 -18.35 20.52
C PRO A 32 9.56 -18.11 21.53
N PRO A 33 8.93 -16.93 21.54
CA PRO A 33 7.90 -16.62 22.52
C PRO A 33 6.81 -17.70 22.47
N GLU A 34 6.41 -18.20 23.64
CA GLU A 34 5.26 -19.10 23.76
C GLU A 34 4.07 -18.48 23.03
N GLU A 35 3.37 -19.28 22.21
CA GLU A 35 2.27 -18.80 21.37
C GLU A 35 1.13 -18.29 22.28
N ARG A 36 1.00 -16.96 22.37
CA ARG A 36 0.03 -16.28 23.24
C ARG A 36 -1.40 -16.62 22.81
N GLU A 37 -2.23 -17.11 23.72
CA GLU A 37 -3.65 -17.34 23.44
C GLU A 37 -4.40 -16.00 23.33
N TRP A 38 -5.01 -15.75 22.18
CA TRP A 38 -5.76 -14.53 21.89
C TRP A 38 -7.28 -14.77 21.92
N PRO A 39 -8.10 -13.78 22.32
CA PRO A 39 -9.56 -13.87 22.22
C PRO A 39 -10.04 -14.27 20.81
N GLN A 40 -11.06 -15.13 20.74
CA GLN A 40 -11.59 -15.63 19.46
C GLN A 40 -12.21 -14.55 18.57
N ASP A 41 -12.66 -13.45 19.18
CA ASP A 41 -13.26 -12.30 18.50
C ASP A 41 -12.24 -11.44 17.74
N ILE A 42 -10.93 -11.65 17.99
CA ILE A 42 -9.87 -11.01 17.23
C ILE A 42 -9.67 -11.73 15.91
N SER A 43 -9.64 -10.98 14.82
CA SER A 43 -9.42 -11.54 13.48
C SER A 43 -8.08 -12.28 13.38
N ALA A 44 -8.03 -13.32 12.54
CA ALA A 44 -6.79 -14.06 12.28
C ALA A 44 -5.70 -13.14 11.68
N ASP A 45 -6.11 -12.19 10.83
CA ASP A 45 -5.20 -11.22 10.21
C ASP A 45 -4.59 -10.30 11.27
N PHE A 46 -5.39 -9.80 12.22
CA PHE A 46 -4.84 -8.95 13.28
C PHE A 46 -3.90 -9.72 14.21
N ARG A 47 -4.19 -11.00 14.52
CA ARG A 47 -3.23 -11.85 15.28
C ARG A 47 -1.88 -12.01 14.56
N LYS A 48 -1.91 -12.14 13.23
CA LYS A 48 -0.68 -12.15 12.43
C LYS A 48 0.09 -10.83 12.55
N ASP A 49 -0.62 -9.70 12.55
CA ASP A 49 -0.01 -8.38 12.74
C ASP A 49 0.62 -8.20 14.12
N LEU A 50 0.01 -8.71 15.18
CA LEU A 50 0.62 -8.71 16.53
C LEU A 50 1.96 -9.47 16.55
N GLY A 51 2.02 -10.63 15.90
CA GLY A 51 3.27 -11.39 15.76
C GLY A 51 4.33 -10.68 14.91
N ARG A 52 3.94 -9.79 14.00
CA ARG A 52 4.89 -8.94 13.26
C ARG A 52 5.52 -7.88 14.16
N ILE A 53 4.72 -7.26 15.03
CA ILE A 53 5.20 -6.26 15.99
C ILE A 53 6.22 -6.89 16.95
N GLU A 54 5.94 -8.08 17.49
CA GLU A 54 6.87 -8.81 18.37
C GLU A 54 8.20 -9.13 17.68
N LYS A 55 8.16 -9.57 16.41
CA LYS A 55 9.36 -9.81 15.61
C LYS A 55 10.18 -8.55 15.39
N GLU A 56 9.53 -7.42 15.13
CA GLU A 56 10.22 -6.13 14.95
C GLU A 56 10.87 -5.66 16.26
N ILE A 57 10.19 -5.82 17.41
CA ILE A 57 10.79 -5.54 18.73
C ILE A 57 12.05 -6.40 18.95
N ALA A 58 11.97 -7.71 18.69
CA ALA A 58 13.11 -8.61 18.85
C ALA A 58 14.28 -8.25 17.92
N ARG A 59 13.97 -7.85 16.68
CA ARG A 59 14.98 -7.39 15.72
C ARG A 59 15.67 -6.10 16.18
N LEU A 60 14.90 -5.10 16.61
CA LEU A 60 15.45 -3.83 17.13
C LEU A 60 16.44 -4.08 18.28
N ARG A 61 16.11 -4.99 19.20
CA ARG A 61 17.06 -5.43 20.25
C ARG A 61 18.32 -6.06 19.65
N THR A 62 18.17 -6.93 18.66
CA THR A 62 19.29 -7.65 18.02
C THR A 62 20.26 -6.70 17.30
N ILE A 63 19.76 -5.63 16.68
CA ILE A 63 20.60 -4.64 15.97
C ILE A 63 21.12 -3.52 16.88
N GLY A 64 20.89 -3.59 18.19
CA GLY A 64 21.37 -2.60 19.16
C GLY A 64 20.49 -1.37 19.33
N GLU A 65 19.33 -1.30 18.68
CA GLU A 65 18.32 -0.24 18.82
C GLU A 65 17.44 -0.48 20.07
N VAL A 66 18.09 -0.66 21.23
CA VAL A 66 17.45 -1.13 22.47
C VAL A 66 16.39 -0.14 22.97
N GLU A 67 16.68 1.16 22.95
CA GLU A 67 15.74 2.18 23.41
C GLU A 67 14.45 2.18 22.57
N LYS A 68 14.57 2.07 21.24
CA LYS A 68 13.43 2.00 20.33
C LYS A 68 12.63 0.72 20.57
N ALA A 69 13.30 -0.41 20.77
CA ALA A 69 12.67 -1.68 21.09
C ALA A 69 11.90 -1.62 22.41
N ASP A 70 12.46 -0.97 23.44
CA ASP A 70 11.83 -0.88 24.76
C ASP A 70 10.64 0.07 24.76
N LYS A 71 10.73 1.21 24.06
CA LYS A 71 9.57 2.10 23.83
C LYS A 71 8.44 1.35 23.11
N MET A 72 8.76 0.62 22.03
CA MET A 72 7.79 -0.18 21.26
C MET A 72 7.20 -1.32 22.09
N SER A 73 8.04 -2.05 22.84
CA SER A 73 7.64 -3.15 23.72
C SER A 73 6.72 -2.67 24.85
N ALA A 74 7.02 -1.53 25.47
CA ALA A 74 6.20 -0.98 26.54
C ALA A 74 4.80 -0.59 26.05
N LYS A 75 4.70 0.05 24.87
CA LYS A 75 3.43 0.37 24.23
C LYS A 75 2.66 -0.89 23.84
N PHE A 76 3.32 -1.84 23.18
CA PHE A 76 2.72 -3.10 22.76
C PHE A 76 2.14 -3.89 23.93
N GLU A 77 2.93 -4.15 24.98
CA GLU A 77 2.49 -4.93 26.13
C GLU A 77 1.36 -4.25 26.91
N ARG A 78 1.42 -2.92 27.06
CA ARG A 78 0.35 -2.15 27.71
C ARG A 78 -0.98 -2.30 26.97
N THR A 79 -0.98 -2.15 25.64
CA THR A 79 -2.20 -2.26 24.83
C THR A 79 -2.68 -3.71 24.75
N VAL A 80 -1.77 -4.66 24.60
CA VAL A 80 -2.08 -6.10 24.54
C VAL A 80 -2.76 -6.59 25.82
N ALA A 81 -2.32 -6.14 27.00
CA ALA A 81 -2.92 -6.52 28.28
C ALA A 81 -4.42 -6.17 28.40
N GLN A 82 -4.90 -5.16 27.65
CA GLN A 82 -6.29 -4.72 27.67
C GLN A 82 -7.24 -5.60 26.83
N PHE A 83 -6.71 -6.46 25.95
CA PHE A 83 -7.56 -7.37 25.18
C PHE A 83 -8.29 -8.39 26.05
N THR A 84 -7.74 -8.76 27.21
CA THR A 84 -8.39 -9.65 28.19
C THR A 84 -8.59 -9.00 29.56
N GLY A 85 -7.93 -7.86 29.81
CA GLY A 85 -8.02 -7.09 31.03
C GLY A 85 -9.03 -5.94 30.98
N PRO A 86 -9.03 -5.09 32.03
CA PRO A 86 -9.85 -3.88 32.06
C PRO A 86 -9.36 -2.87 31.01
N PHE A 87 -10.30 -2.14 30.41
CA PHE A 87 -10.01 -1.04 29.51
C PHE A 87 -9.34 0.12 30.26
N GLN A 88 -8.30 0.70 29.68
CA GLN A 88 -7.58 1.86 30.20
C GLN A 88 -7.18 2.80 29.05
N VAL A 89 -7.39 4.09 29.24
CA VAL A 89 -6.92 5.10 28.30
C VAL A 89 -5.40 5.23 28.40
N ASN A 90 -4.72 5.17 27.25
CA ASN A 90 -3.27 5.30 27.18
C ASN A 90 -2.81 6.77 27.18
N ASP A 91 -3.59 7.66 26.57
CA ASP A 91 -3.31 9.09 26.46
C ASP A 91 -4.59 9.91 26.67
N PRO A 92 -4.91 10.31 27.92
CA PRO A 92 -6.20 10.92 28.26
C PRO A 92 -6.38 12.35 27.72
N GLU A 93 -5.29 13.02 27.34
CA GLU A 93 -5.33 14.39 26.82
C GLU A 93 -5.56 14.40 25.30
N SER A 94 -5.27 13.30 24.60
CA SER A 94 -5.43 13.19 23.16
C SER A 94 -6.86 12.80 22.80
N PRO A 95 -7.54 13.56 21.91
CA PRO A 95 -8.89 13.22 21.52
C PRO A 95 -8.94 12.06 20.53
N THR A 96 -9.99 11.26 20.62
CA THR A 96 -10.21 10.10 19.74
C THR A 96 -11.30 10.35 18.73
N VAL A 97 -11.18 9.75 17.54
CA VAL A 97 -12.14 9.97 16.44
C VAL A 97 -12.98 8.72 16.22
N HIS A 98 -14.29 8.85 16.38
CA HIS A 98 -15.24 7.75 16.23
C HIS A 98 -16.23 8.04 15.12
N ALA A 99 -16.22 7.20 14.09
CA ALA A 99 -17.03 7.38 12.89
C ALA A 99 -18.20 6.39 12.84
N PHE A 100 -19.38 6.92 12.53
CA PHE A 100 -20.63 6.18 12.35
C PHE A 100 -21.17 6.50 10.97
N SER A 101 -21.33 5.46 10.14
CA SER A 101 -21.82 5.62 8.78
C SER A 101 -23.01 4.71 8.52
N VAL A 102 -24.08 5.29 7.96
CA VAL A 102 -25.24 4.53 7.52
C VAL A 102 -25.67 4.88 6.11
N TYR A 103 -26.22 3.92 5.36
CA TYR A 103 -26.94 4.31 4.14
C TYR A 103 -28.28 4.96 4.51
N ARG A 104 -29.02 4.41 5.47
CA ARG A 104 -30.26 5.07 5.97
C ARG A 104 -30.55 4.78 7.43
N GLY A 105 -31.18 5.75 8.09
CA GLY A 105 -31.74 5.63 9.43
C GLY A 105 -33.07 4.85 9.45
N THR A 106 -33.59 4.59 10.66
CA THR A 106 -34.91 4.01 10.84
C THR A 106 -35.99 5.04 10.52
N VAL A 107 -36.95 4.69 9.65
CA VAL A 107 -38.08 5.56 9.28
C VAL A 107 -39.34 5.09 10.02
N ASN A 108 -40.18 6.02 10.47
CA ASN A 108 -41.40 5.70 11.21
C ASN A 108 -42.35 4.81 10.38
N ALA A 109 -42.70 3.63 10.90
CA ALA A 109 -43.49 2.60 10.19
C ALA A 109 -44.92 3.02 9.80
N LYS A 110 -45.41 4.16 10.31
CA LYS A 110 -46.73 4.73 9.97
C LYS A 110 -46.72 5.70 8.78
N ALA A 111 -45.54 6.04 8.24
CA ALA A 111 -45.46 6.88 7.05
C ALA A 111 -45.88 6.08 5.80
N PRO A 112 -46.77 6.60 4.94
CA PRO A 112 -47.14 5.91 3.71
C PRO A 112 -45.89 5.64 2.85
N GLN A 113 -45.77 4.41 2.32
CA GLN A 113 -44.60 3.86 1.60
C GLN A 113 -44.17 4.60 0.31
N VAL A 114 -44.59 5.84 0.11
CA VAL A 114 -44.38 6.60 -1.14
C VAL A 114 -43.31 7.69 -1.01
N GLN A 115 -42.81 8.01 0.20
CA GLN A 115 -41.73 9.00 0.32
C GLN A 115 -40.35 8.36 0.12
N ASN A 116 -39.91 8.32 -1.14
CA ASN A 116 -38.49 8.25 -1.46
C ASN A 116 -37.77 9.36 -0.67
N ARG A 117 -36.87 8.97 0.25
CA ARG A 117 -36.01 9.84 1.09
C ARG A 117 -36.68 10.49 2.32
N ALA A 118 -37.59 9.80 2.99
CA ALA A 118 -38.01 10.22 4.33
C ALA A 118 -36.81 10.22 5.30
N GLN A 119 -36.70 11.27 6.14
CA GLN A 119 -35.61 11.39 7.12
C GLN A 119 -35.67 10.24 8.12
N GLY A 120 -34.58 9.48 8.22
CA GLY A 120 -34.43 8.41 9.20
C GLY A 120 -33.84 8.93 10.51
N THR A 121 -33.98 8.17 11.59
CA THR A 121 -33.33 8.46 12.87
C THR A 121 -32.25 7.44 13.19
N VAL A 122 -31.13 7.90 13.77
CA VAL A 122 -30.04 7.06 14.29
C VAL A 122 -29.67 7.54 15.69
N THR A 123 -29.37 6.60 16.60
CA THR A 123 -28.96 6.90 17.97
C THR A 123 -27.52 6.44 18.20
N VAL A 124 -26.70 7.32 18.77
CA VAL A 124 -25.35 7.03 19.25
C VAL A 124 -25.30 7.28 20.75
N LYS A 125 -25.03 6.24 21.53
CA LYS A 125 -24.77 6.32 22.97
C LYS A 125 -23.26 6.45 23.19
N VAL A 126 -22.83 7.52 23.84
CA VAL A 126 -21.42 7.81 24.16
C VAL A 126 -21.21 7.63 25.66
N GLN A 127 -20.33 6.70 26.02
CA GLN A 127 -20.00 6.41 27.42
C GLN A 127 -18.81 7.25 27.90
N ALA A 128 -18.60 7.29 29.21
CA ALA A 128 -17.39 7.87 29.78
C ALA A 128 -16.18 7.01 29.43
N ILE A 129 -15.33 7.51 28.55
CA ILE A 129 -14.08 6.84 28.16
C ILE A 129 -12.91 7.33 29.00
N GLY A 130 -12.99 8.56 29.51
CA GLY A 130 -11.87 9.23 30.20
C GLY A 130 -10.94 10.00 29.26
N GLN A 131 -11.42 10.33 28.05
CA GLN A 131 -10.74 11.19 27.07
C GLN A 131 -11.77 11.92 26.18
N PRO A 132 -11.44 13.09 25.60
CA PRO A 132 -12.34 13.82 24.71
C PRO A 132 -12.59 13.06 23.39
N CYS A 133 -13.82 13.12 22.87
CA CYS A 133 -14.20 12.43 21.64
C CYS A 133 -14.59 13.38 20.51
N VAL A 134 -14.21 13.03 19.29
CA VAL A 134 -14.70 13.59 18.03
C VAL A 134 -15.62 12.59 17.37
N LEU A 135 -16.81 13.03 16.97
CA LEU A 135 -17.79 12.20 16.27
C LEU A 135 -17.84 12.54 14.78
N VAL A 136 -17.82 11.52 13.92
CA VAL A 136 -18.14 11.68 12.49
C VAL A 136 -19.43 10.94 12.21
N LEU A 137 -20.47 11.67 11.82
CA LEU A 137 -21.82 11.14 11.62
C LEU A 137 -22.19 11.25 10.15
N ALA A 138 -22.21 10.09 9.48
CA ALA A 138 -22.25 9.99 8.04
C ALA A 138 -23.49 9.25 7.51
N GLY A 139 -24.23 9.86 6.57
CA GLY A 139 -25.47 9.30 6.02
C GLY A 139 -25.59 9.41 4.51
N TYR A 140 -26.07 8.37 3.82
CA TYR A 140 -26.51 8.55 2.42
C TYR A 140 -27.83 9.30 2.35
N ASP A 141 -28.89 8.72 2.93
CA ASP A 141 -30.21 9.35 3.07
C ASP A 141 -30.16 10.45 4.15
N PRO A 142 -31.15 11.36 4.19
CA PRO A 142 -31.26 12.31 5.30
C PRO A 142 -31.41 11.55 6.63
N VAL A 143 -30.53 11.83 7.58
CA VAL A 143 -30.57 11.25 8.93
C VAL A 143 -30.62 12.34 9.98
N LYS A 144 -31.51 12.13 10.95
CA LYS A 144 -31.54 12.85 12.22
C LYS A 144 -30.80 12.02 13.27
N TRP A 145 -29.67 12.53 13.71
CA TRP A 145 -28.76 11.90 14.65
C TRP A 145 -29.08 12.32 16.08
N THR A 146 -29.32 11.35 16.95
CA THR A 146 -29.51 11.53 18.39
C THR A 146 -28.27 11.07 19.12
N ILE A 147 -27.67 11.94 19.92
CA ILE A 147 -26.50 11.64 20.75
C ILE A 147 -26.95 11.55 22.20
N GLU A 148 -26.75 10.40 22.82
CA GLU A 148 -27.03 10.13 24.23
C GLU A 148 -25.70 10.08 24.98
N LEU A 149 -25.43 11.07 25.83
CA LEU A 149 -24.19 11.16 26.61
C LEU A 149 -24.39 10.57 28.01
N GLU A 150 -23.48 9.68 28.40
CA GLU A 150 -23.33 9.22 29.79
C GLU A 150 -22.65 10.30 30.64
N GLU A 151 -22.85 10.25 31.96
CA GLU A 151 -22.17 11.17 32.88
C GLU A 151 -20.65 11.00 32.77
N GLY A 152 -19.93 12.10 32.54
CA GLY A 152 -18.47 12.08 32.32
C GLY A 152 -18.04 11.78 30.87
N ALA A 153 -18.97 11.59 29.94
CA ALA A 153 -18.65 11.53 28.52
C ALA A 153 -18.39 12.93 27.95
N GLU A 154 -17.30 13.10 27.20
CA GLU A 154 -16.90 14.38 26.63
C GLU A 154 -16.88 14.31 25.10
N VAL A 155 -17.68 15.15 24.44
CA VAL A 155 -17.68 15.30 22.97
C VAL A 155 -17.24 16.72 22.63
N GLN A 156 -16.04 16.85 22.06
CA GLN A 156 -15.47 18.16 21.71
C GLN A 156 -15.95 18.66 20.35
N LYS A 157 -16.19 17.74 19.40
CA LYS A 157 -16.46 18.10 17.99
C LYS A 157 -17.30 17.06 17.29
N ILE A 158 -18.17 17.52 16.38
CA ILE A 158 -19.04 16.69 15.56
C ILE A 158 -18.92 17.12 14.10
N PHE A 159 -18.60 16.16 13.25
CA PHE A 159 -18.64 16.29 11.80
C PHE A 159 -19.89 15.62 11.25
N LEU A 160 -20.76 16.40 10.60
CA LEU A 160 -21.86 15.85 9.82
C LEU A 160 -21.42 15.70 8.37
N SER A 161 -21.68 14.53 7.77
CA SER A 161 -21.30 14.29 6.38
C SER A 161 -22.32 13.38 5.67
N GLY A 162 -22.48 13.54 4.36
CA GLY A 162 -23.45 12.74 3.64
C GLY A 162 -23.82 13.27 2.28
N TYR A 163 -24.40 12.39 1.46
CA TYR A 163 -24.91 12.78 0.14
C TYR A 163 -26.14 13.69 0.25
N HIS A 164 -26.94 13.48 1.29
CA HIS A 164 -28.10 14.29 1.64
C HIS A 164 -27.87 15.06 2.95
N PRO A 165 -28.65 16.12 3.22
CA PRO A 165 -28.54 16.87 4.48
C PRO A 165 -28.67 15.98 5.70
N GLN A 166 -27.77 16.19 6.66
CA GLN A 166 -27.77 15.52 7.96
C GLN A 166 -28.23 16.52 9.03
N GLU A 167 -28.87 16.02 10.09
CA GLU A 167 -29.40 16.86 11.17
C GLU A 167 -29.03 16.27 12.54
N LEU A 168 -28.65 17.12 13.50
CA LEU A 168 -28.55 16.73 14.90
C LEU A 168 -29.88 17.00 15.61
N ALA A 169 -30.36 16.05 16.41
CA ALA A 169 -31.53 16.25 17.26
C ALA A 169 -31.27 17.30 18.36
N SER A 170 -30.06 17.32 18.90
CA SER A 170 -29.54 18.30 19.84
C SER A 170 -28.02 18.31 19.75
N THR A 171 -27.40 19.47 20.00
CA THR A 171 -25.94 19.58 20.08
C THR A 171 -25.51 19.37 21.53
N PRO A 172 -24.59 18.43 21.81
CA PRO A 172 -23.90 18.33 23.09
C PRO A 172 -23.36 19.67 23.59
N GLU A 173 -23.42 19.91 24.90
CA GLU A 173 -22.86 21.12 25.49
C GLU A 173 -21.35 21.19 25.21
N GLY A 174 -20.86 22.34 24.72
CA GLY A 174 -19.45 22.56 24.41
C GLY A 174 -18.95 21.98 23.09
N ALA A 175 -19.74 21.15 22.38
CA ALA A 175 -19.30 20.55 21.12
C ALA A 175 -19.37 21.54 19.94
N GLU A 176 -18.27 21.65 19.20
CA GLU A 176 -18.26 22.32 17.89
C GLU A 176 -18.92 21.44 16.82
N VAL A 177 -19.82 21.99 16.00
CA VAL A 177 -20.46 21.26 14.90
C VAL A 177 -20.00 21.81 13.56
N VAL A 178 -19.48 20.94 12.72
CA VAL A 178 -19.09 21.25 11.33
C VAL A 178 -19.91 20.37 10.39
N ASP A 179 -20.65 21.00 9.48
CA ASP A 179 -21.53 20.31 8.55
C ASP A 179 -20.99 20.33 7.12
N PHE A 180 -20.58 19.15 6.64
CA PHE A 180 -20.17 18.90 5.26
C PHE A 180 -21.31 18.33 4.41
N SER A 181 -22.45 17.99 5.02
CA SER A 181 -23.63 17.61 4.27
C SER A 181 -24.18 18.85 3.55
N THR A 182 -24.47 18.74 2.25
CA THR A 182 -25.02 19.82 1.39
C THR A 182 -24.10 20.96 0.91
N ALA A 183 -22.79 20.91 1.14
CA ALA A 183 -21.90 21.79 0.36
C ALA A 183 -22.10 21.50 -1.14
N ALA A 184 -22.16 22.53 -1.97
CA ALA A 184 -22.28 22.45 -3.44
C ALA A 184 -21.09 21.75 -4.13
N THR A 185 -20.27 21.02 -3.37
CA THR A 185 -19.28 20.07 -3.81
C THR A 185 -19.99 18.78 -4.21
N ARG A 186 -20.10 18.55 -5.53
CA ARG A 186 -20.36 17.22 -6.10
C ARG A 186 -19.22 16.21 -5.79
N SER A 187 -18.48 16.36 -4.70
CA SER A 187 -17.42 15.43 -4.30
C SER A 187 -18.06 14.25 -3.57
N ARG A 188 -17.80 13.05 -4.09
CA ARG A 188 -18.42 11.77 -3.75
C ARG A 188 -18.08 11.21 -2.36
N ILE A 189 -17.53 12.00 -1.45
CA ILE A 189 -16.85 11.50 -0.26
C ILE A 189 -17.53 12.12 0.96
N GLY A 190 -18.27 11.30 1.70
CA GLY A 190 -18.93 11.76 2.92
C GLY A 190 -19.73 10.69 3.66
N TYR A 191 -19.84 9.47 3.12
CA TYR A 191 -20.46 8.34 3.80
C TYR A 191 -19.97 7.01 3.21
N LEU A 192 -20.10 5.96 4.00
CA LEU A 192 -19.83 4.56 3.65
C LEU A 192 -21.13 3.74 3.70
N THR A 193 -21.38 2.96 2.65
CA THR A 193 -22.48 1.98 2.59
C THR A 193 -22.04 0.57 2.96
N SER A 194 -20.72 0.34 2.92
CA SER A 194 -20.04 -0.90 3.31
C SER A 194 -18.65 -0.58 3.86
N ALA A 195 -18.12 -1.44 4.73
CA ALA A 195 -16.83 -1.25 5.42
C ALA A 195 -15.60 -1.73 4.61
N LEU A 196 -15.74 -1.97 3.31
CA LEU A 196 -14.71 -2.61 2.48
C LEU A 196 -14.23 -1.72 1.32
N GLY A 197 -12.94 -1.86 0.99
CA GLY A 197 -12.33 -1.30 -0.22
C GLY A 197 -11.96 0.18 -0.16
N GLN A 198 -11.67 0.75 -1.33
CA GLN A 198 -11.12 2.10 -1.51
C GLN A 198 -12.03 3.23 -0.99
N ALA A 199 -13.35 3.00 -0.93
CA ALA A 199 -14.28 3.95 -0.32
C ALA A 199 -13.97 4.21 1.16
N ARG A 200 -13.58 3.17 1.90
CA ARG A 200 -13.15 3.30 3.31
C ARG A 200 -11.90 4.16 3.42
N ILE A 201 -10.88 3.91 2.58
CA ILE A 201 -9.63 4.68 2.56
C ILE A 201 -9.93 6.17 2.31
N GLN A 202 -10.76 6.48 1.31
CA GLN A 202 -11.14 7.87 0.99
C GLN A 202 -11.90 8.54 2.13
N PHE A 203 -12.80 7.80 2.80
CA PHE A 203 -13.52 8.30 3.97
C PHE A 203 -12.59 8.57 5.15
N GLU A 204 -11.71 7.63 5.49
CA GLU A 204 -10.73 7.79 6.58
C GLU A 204 -9.75 8.93 6.28
N GLN A 205 -9.32 9.10 5.02
CA GLN A 205 -8.53 10.24 4.57
C GLN A 205 -9.27 11.58 4.74
N PHE A 206 -10.54 11.65 4.31
CA PHE A 206 -11.38 12.82 4.51
C PHE A 206 -11.48 13.17 6.00
N VAL A 207 -11.82 12.20 6.84
CA VAL A 207 -11.92 12.41 8.28
C VAL A 207 -10.59 12.88 8.85
N ARG A 208 -9.47 12.30 8.43
CA ARG A 208 -8.15 12.70 8.91
C ARG A 208 -7.79 14.13 8.51
N VAL A 209 -8.15 14.57 7.30
CA VAL A 209 -7.91 15.95 6.83
C VAL A 209 -8.73 16.94 7.66
N GLU A 210 -10.00 16.63 7.93
CA GLU A 210 -10.91 17.57 8.62
C GLU A 210 -10.80 17.52 10.15
N ALA A 211 -10.60 16.33 10.73
CA ALA A 211 -10.46 16.12 12.17
C ALA A 211 -9.02 16.24 12.67
N GLY A 212 -8.02 16.21 11.77
CA GLY A 212 -6.60 16.29 12.11
C GLY A 212 -6.01 15.01 12.73
N ILE A 213 -6.83 13.99 13.00
CA ILE A 213 -6.47 12.77 13.74
C ILE A 213 -7.08 11.55 13.01
N PRO A 214 -6.38 10.40 12.93
CA PRO A 214 -6.91 9.18 12.33
C PRO A 214 -8.16 8.66 13.04
N VAL A 215 -8.99 7.91 12.31
CA VAL A 215 -10.19 7.27 12.85
C VAL A 215 -9.79 6.15 13.83
N SER A 216 -10.21 6.26 15.08
CA SER A 216 -9.99 5.26 16.14
C SER A 216 -10.97 4.09 16.01
N THR A 217 -12.26 4.35 15.75
CA THR A 217 -13.25 3.30 15.49
C THR A 217 -14.21 3.67 14.36
N LEU A 218 -14.65 2.66 13.60
CA LEU A 218 -15.54 2.84 12.46
C LEU A 218 -16.71 1.84 12.50
N HIS A 219 -17.92 2.37 12.55
CA HIS A 219 -19.15 1.60 12.55
C HIS A 219 -19.92 1.86 11.26
N VAL A 220 -20.17 0.80 10.48
CA VAL A 220 -20.90 0.92 9.21
C VAL A 220 -22.11 -0.01 9.19
N GLU A 221 -23.30 0.55 8.97
CA GLU A 221 -24.51 -0.23 8.73
C GLU A 221 -25.24 0.24 7.46
N THR A 222 -25.57 -0.65 6.54
CA THR A 222 -26.39 -0.27 5.38
C THR A 222 -27.79 0.18 5.82
N ILE A 223 -28.40 -0.48 6.80
CA ILE A 223 -29.72 -0.07 7.31
C ILE A 223 -29.65 -0.10 8.83
N TYR A 224 -29.79 1.07 9.45
CA TYR A 224 -29.85 1.19 10.91
C TYR A 224 -31.08 0.48 11.45
N ARG A 225 -30.87 -0.52 12.31
CA ARG A 225 -31.93 -1.42 12.81
C ARG A 225 -32.58 -0.97 14.12
N GLY A 226 -32.37 0.28 14.52
CA GLY A 226 -32.97 0.87 15.72
C GLY A 226 -32.28 0.52 17.04
N LYS A 227 -31.17 -0.24 17.02
CA LYS A 227 -30.32 -0.47 18.19
C LYS A 227 -29.25 0.62 18.25
N PRO A 228 -29.10 1.37 19.36
CA PRO A 228 -28.08 2.40 19.47
C PRO A 228 -26.68 1.88 19.16
N PHE A 229 -25.91 2.67 18.43
CA PHE A 229 -24.47 2.47 18.41
C PHE A 229 -23.92 2.81 19.80
N VAL A 230 -23.13 1.90 20.38
CA VAL A 230 -22.52 2.12 21.70
C VAL A 230 -21.03 2.41 21.51
N LEU A 231 -20.64 3.63 21.85
CA LEU A 231 -19.27 4.12 21.85
C LEU A 231 -18.77 4.08 23.30
N GLY A 232 -17.92 3.09 23.61
CA GLY A 232 -17.28 3.00 24.92
C GLY A 232 -17.01 1.58 25.41
N PRO A 233 -16.43 1.46 26.63
CA PRO A 233 -15.84 0.22 27.13
C PRO A 233 -16.80 -0.96 27.33
N GLU A 234 -18.10 -0.72 27.50
CA GLU A 234 -19.08 -1.81 27.60
C GLU A 234 -19.28 -2.55 26.26
N ASN A 235 -18.93 -1.90 25.15
CA ASN A 235 -18.95 -2.51 23.83
C ASN A 235 -17.58 -3.12 23.51
N ARG A 236 -17.45 -4.44 23.68
CA ARG A 236 -16.20 -5.16 23.40
C ARG A 236 -15.72 -5.05 21.94
N ALA A 237 -16.63 -4.95 20.98
CA ALA A 237 -16.25 -4.72 19.58
C ALA A 237 -15.63 -3.33 19.37
N TRP A 238 -16.10 -2.33 20.12
CA TRP A 238 -15.48 -1.00 20.15
C TRP A 238 -14.09 -1.05 20.80
N VAL A 239 -13.95 -1.75 21.93
CA VAL A 239 -12.65 -1.92 22.62
C VAL A 239 -11.62 -2.53 21.67
N TYR A 240 -11.96 -3.59 20.93
CA TYR A 240 -11.03 -4.21 20.00
C TYR A 240 -10.61 -3.25 18.87
N GLN A 241 -11.55 -2.55 18.23
CA GLN A 241 -11.20 -1.56 17.21
C GLN A 241 -10.30 -0.45 17.75
N TYR A 242 -10.59 0.02 18.98
CA TYR A 242 -9.78 1.03 19.64
C TYR A 242 -8.34 0.54 19.85
N LEU A 243 -8.16 -0.64 20.45
CA LEU A 243 -6.84 -1.21 20.69
C LEU A 243 -6.09 -1.55 19.39
N GLU A 244 -6.82 -1.93 18.33
CA GLU A 244 -6.26 -2.08 16.97
C GLU A 244 -5.71 -0.73 16.46
N SER A 245 -6.45 0.37 16.65
CA SER A 245 -6.01 1.71 16.25
C SER A 245 -4.79 2.21 17.03
N GLU A 246 -4.70 1.87 18.32
CA GLU A 246 -3.57 2.21 19.19
C GLU A 246 -2.26 1.52 18.76
N LEU A 247 -2.38 0.36 18.11
CA LEU A 247 -1.24 -0.41 17.58
C LEU A 247 -0.96 -0.15 16.10
N ALA A 248 -1.73 0.73 15.44
CA ALA A 248 -1.65 0.93 14.00
C ALA A 248 -0.26 1.42 13.54
N ASP A 249 0.37 2.31 14.31
CA ASP A 249 1.72 2.81 14.02
C ASP A 249 2.79 1.72 14.17
N LEU A 250 2.72 0.93 15.25
CA LEU A 250 3.64 -0.19 15.49
C LEU A 250 3.49 -1.27 14.42
N ARG A 251 2.24 -1.58 14.04
CA ARG A 251 1.91 -2.48 12.95
C ARG A 251 2.48 -1.98 11.63
N GLN A 252 2.25 -0.71 11.30
CA GLN A 252 2.73 -0.13 10.05
C GLN A 252 4.26 -0.21 9.96
N ALA A 253 4.97 0.20 11.03
CA ALA A 253 6.43 0.09 11.08
C ALA A 253 6.94 -1.34 10.90
N ALA A 254 6.28 -2.32 11.51
CA ALA A 254 6.64 -3.73 11.36
C ALA A 254 6.39 -4.26 9.93
N VAL A 255 5.25 -3.88 9.33
CA VAL A 255 4.91 -4.24 7.94
C VAL A 255 5.88 -3.60 6.94
N ASP A 256 6.18 -2.32 7.10
CA ASP A 256 7.09 -1.58 6.22
C ASP A 256 8.50 -2.21 6.25
N HIS A 257 8.98 -2.59 7.44
CA HIS A 257 10.25 -3.27 7.57
C HIS A 257 10.24 -4.66 6.90
N GLU A 258 9.22 -5.47 7.16
CA GLU A 258 9.07 -6.80 6.55
C GLU A 258 9.04 -6.70 5.02
N GLN A 259 8.27 -5.74 4.47
CA GLN A 259 8.20 -5.46 3.04
C GLN A 259 9.54 -4.99 2.48
N ALA A 260 10.24 -4.08 3.16
CA ALA A 260 11.55 -3.59 2.72
C ALA A 260 12.60 -4.73 2.69
N VAL A 261 12.62 -5.60 3.70
CA VAL A 261 13.51 -6.77 3.72
C VAL A 261 13.15 -7.76 2.61
N ALA A 262 11.86 -8.04 2.43
CA ALA A 262 11.41 -8.93 1.37
C ALA A 262 11.76 -8.36 -0.03
N GLN A 263 11.54 -7.07 -0.25
CA GLN A 263 11.89 -6.38 -1.49
C GLN A 263 13.41 -6.38 -1.73
N ALA A 264 14.22 -6.09 -0.73
CA ALA A 264 15.69 -6.14 -0.84
C ALA A 264 16.20 -7.54 -1.18
N ARG A 265 15.64 -8.58 -0.53
CA ARG A 265 15.97 -9.97 -0.82
C ARG A 265 15.59 -10.37 -2.24
N MET A 266 14.50 -9.83 -2.76
CA MET A 266 14.00 -10.10 -4.11
C MET A 266 14.55 -9.13 -5.18
N ALA A 267 15.45 -8.21 -4.83
CA ALA A 267 16.07 -7.27 -5.77
C ALA A 267 16.73 -7.91 -7.01
N PRO A 268 17.30 -9.14 -6.94
CA PRO A 268 17.82 -9.83 -8.13
C PRO A 268 16.74 -10.36 -9.08
N VAL A 269 15.48 -10.47 -8.63
CA VAL A 269 14.38 -11.00 -9.45
C VAL A 269 14.01 -9.97 -10.50
N ARG A 270 14.36 -10.26 -11.76
CA ARG A 270 14.00 -9.44 -12.91
C ARG A 270 13.48 -10.31 -14.04
N PHE A 271 12.45 -9.82 -14.73
CA PHE A 271 11.84 -10.54 -15.84
C PHE A 271 11.16 -9.58 -16.80
N LEU A 272 10.91 -10.03 -18.04
CA LEU A 272 10.12 -9.28 -19.01
C LEU A 272 8.67 -9.77 -18.94
N GLY A 273 7.74 -8.85 -18.68
CA GLY A 273 6.32 -9.17 -18.54
C GLY A 273 5.42 -8.25 -19.37
N VAL A 274 4.22 -8.71 -19.67
CA VAL A 274 3.18 -7.89 -20.30
C VAL A 274 2.50 -7.07 -19.21
N TYR A 275 2.67 -5.76 -19.24
CA TYR A 275 1.98 -4.82 -18.36
C TYR A 275 0.74 -4.26 -19.05
N GLN A 276 -0.41 -4.34 -18.36
CA GLN A 276 -1.61 -3.64 -18.75
C GLN A 276 -1.64 -2.30 -18.00
N LYS A 277 -1.29 -1.20 -18.68
CA LYS A 277 -1.30 0.13 -18.05
C LYS A 277 -2.71 0.51 -17.59
N PRO A 278 -2.86 1.08 -16.39
CA PRO A 278 -4.13 1.67 -15.93
C PRO A 278 -4.66 2.67 -16.96
N GLY A 279 -5.95 2.62 -17.24
CA GLY A 279 -6.61 3.45 -18.24
C GLY A 279 -8.02 2.95 -18.51
N ASP A 280 -8.78 3.68 -19.34
CA ASP A 280 -10.15 3.30 -19.70
C ASP A 280 -10.20 1.82 -20.12
N HIS A 281 -11.00 0.99 -19.44
CA HIS A 281 -10.89 -0.48 -19.51
C HIS A 281 -11.06 -1.03 -20.93
N GLN A 282 -11.71 -0.27 -21.82
CA GLN A 282 -11.82 -0.62 -23.24
C GLN A 282 -10.56 -0.31 -24.06
N ARG A 283 -9.67 0.58 -23.59
CA ARG A 283 -8.50 1.11 -24.29
C ARG A 283 -7.17 0.84 -23.57
N ALA A 284 -7.15 -0.06 -22.60
CA ALA A 284 -5.93 -0.37 -21.84
C ALA A 284 -4.75 -0.65 -22.78
N LYS A 285 -3.67 0.10 -22.59
CA LYS A 285 -2.44 -0.02 -23.38
C LYS A 285 -1.66 -1.22 -22.85
N MET A 286 -1.26 -2.11 -23.75
CA MET A 286 -0.42 -3.25 -23.42
C MET A 286 1.03 -2.88 -23.74
N GLU A 287 1.92 -3.08 -22.79
CA GLU A 287 3.35 -2.84 -22.95
C GLU A 287 4.15 -4.05 -22.48
N LEU A 288 5.26 -4.32 -23.15
CA LEU A 288 6.27 -5.25 -22.68
C LEU A 288 7.29 -4.47 -21.85
N CYS A 289 7.33 -4.71 -20.55
CA CYS A 289 8.21 -4.01 -19.61
C CYS A 289 9.19 -4.97 -18.96
N GLU A 290 10.32 -4.45 -18.50
CA GLU A 290 11.12 -5.11 -17.48
C GLU A 290 10.43 -4.92 -16.13
N PHE A 291 10.41 -5.96 -15.30
CA PHE A 291 9.77 -5.97 -14.00
C PHE A 291 10.79 -6.28 -12.91
N THR A 292 10.52 -5.73 -11.74
CA THR A 292 10.98 -6.25 -10.44
C THR A 292 9.75 -6.74 -9.66
N PRO A 293 9.90 -7.34 -8.47
CA PRO A 293 8.76 -7.66 -7.61
C PRO A 293 7.90 -6.45 -7.23
N ALA A 294 8.44 -5.23 -7.26
CA ALA A 294 7.67 -4.01 -7.01
C ALA A 294 6.77 -3.60 -8.20
N GLY A 295 7.02 -4.13 -9.40
CA GLY A 295 6.25 -3.87 -10.60
C GLY A 295 7.11 -3.53 -11.82
N PRO A 296 6.51 -2.99 -12.89
CA PRO A 296 7.24 -2.65 -14.11
C PRO A 296 8.17 -1.45 -13.88
N LEU A 297 9.38 -1.55 -14.41
CA LEU A 297 10.33 -0.46 -14.48
C LEU A 297 9.85 0.59 -15.47
N ALA A 298 9.68 1.82 -14.98
CA ALA A 298 9.41 2.98 -15.80
C ALA A 298 10.45 3.08 -16.92
N ASN A 299 9.98 3.45 -18.11
CA ASN A 299 10.79 3.68 -19.33
C ASN A 299 11.33 2.43 -20.03
N THR A 300 11.00 1.24 -19.54
CA THR A 300 11.33 -0.03 -20.24
C THR A 300 10.20 -0.52 -21.16
N GLY A 301 9.05 0.15 -21.10
CA GLY A 301 7.82 -0.23 -21.81
C GLY A 301 7.94 -0.14 -23.32
N ARG A 302 7.75 -1.28 -24.00
CA ARG A 302 7.62 -1.36 -25.46
C ARG A 302 6.17 -1.63 -25.81
N LYS A 303 5.53 -0.73 -26.58
CA LYS A 303 4.13 -0.86 -26.96
C LYS A 303 3.85 -2.20 -27.67
N LEU A 304 2.82 -2.91 -27.22
CA LEU A 304 2.37 -4.16 -27.82
C LEU A 304 1.07 -3.97 -28.61
N PRO A 305 0.82 -4.82 -29.62
CA PRO A 305 -0.47 -4.90 -30.28
C PRO A 305 -1.64 -5.00 -29.31
N ARG A 306 -2.73 -4.29 -29.58
CA ARG A 306 -3.92 -4.33 -28.72
C ARG A 306 -4.47 -5.76 -28.59
N GLY A 307 -4.75 -6.16 -27.35
CA GLY A 307 -5.25 -7.50 -27.04
C GLY A 307 -4.17 -8.57 -26.91
N THR A 308 -2.89 -8.18 -26.91
CA THR A 308 -1.78 -9.07 -26.53
C THR A 308 -1.90 -9.45 -25.05
N THR A 309 -1.93 -10.74 -24.73
CA THR A 309 -2.00 -11.23 -23.35
C THR A 309 -0.72 -11.86 -22.84
N HIS A 310 0.03 -12.49 -23.74
CA HIS A 310 1.29 -13.18 -23.46
C HIS A 310 2.25 -12.97 -24.62
N VAL A 311 3.55 -13.03 -24.33
CA VAL A 311 4.61 -12.95 -25.34
C VAL A 311 5.64 -14.05 -25.11
N ALA A 312 6.32 -14.45 -26.18
CA ALA A 312 7.48 -15.32 -26.13
C ALA A 312 8.54 -14.82 -27.11
N HIS A 313 9.81 -15.01 -26.76
CA HIS A 313 10.96 -14.55 -27.55
C HIS A 313 11.76 -15.75 -28.04
N ASP A 314 11.82 -15.93 -29.36
CA ASP A 314 12.83 -16.77 -29.97
C ASP A 314 14.15 -16.00 -29.96
N THR A 315 14.97 -16.29 -28.95
CA THR A 315 16.27 -15.66 -28.74
C THR A 315 17.30 -16.00 -29.82
N ARG A 316 17.07 -17.05 -30.62
CA ARG A 316 18.02 -17.46 -31.67
C ARG A 316 17.87 -16.61 -32.93
N ASP A 317 16.63 -16.33 -33.33
CA ASP A 317 16.34 -15.56 -34.55
C ASP A 317 15.88 -14.12 -34.24
N ASP A 318 15.87 -13.74 -32.96
CA ASP A 318 15.36 -12.47 -32.43
C ASP A 318 13.92 -12.16 -32.90
N VAL A 319 13.06 -13.18 -32.85
CA VAL A 319 11.65 -13.08 -33.26
C VAL A 319 10.75 -13.11 -32.03
N TRP A 320 9.82 -12.16 -31.97
CA TRP A 320 8.80 -12.11 -30.92
C TRP A 320 7.49 -12.71 -31.41
N TYR A 321 6.88 -13.50 -30.54
CA TYR A 321 5.55 -14.05 -30.71
C TYR A 321 4.64 -13.55 -29.60
N GLY A 322 3.35 -13.44 -29.88
CA GLY A 322 2.36 -13.03 -28.90
C GLY A 322 1.00 -13.67 -29.14
N LEU A 323 0.25 -13.85 -28.06
CA LEU A 323 -1.17 -14.19 -28.13
C LEU A 323 -1.99 -12.91 -28.26
N VAL A 324 -2.37 -12.57 -29.49
CA VAL A 324 -3.12 -11.34 -29.81
C VAL A 324 -4.57 -11.72 -30.10
N ASN A 325 -5.51 -11.25 -29.26
CA ASN A 325 -6.93 -11.58 -29.38
C ASN A 325 -7.21 -13.10 -29.48
N ARG A 326 -6.45 -13.90 -28.69
CA ARG A 326 -6.47 -15.37 -28.64
C ARG A 326 -5.90 -16.09 -29.88
N LYS A 327 -5.16 -15.40 -30.75
CA LYS A 327 -4.45 -16.01 -31.87
C LYS A 327 -2.95 -15.92 -31.67
N LEU A 328 -2.23 -16.93 -32.14
CA LEU A 328 -0.77 -16.89 -32.17
C LEU A 328 -0.30 -16.00 -33.34
N CYS A 329 0.43 -14.94 -33.00
CA CYS A 329 0.96 -13.99 -33.97
C CYS A 329 2.48 -13.82 -33.77
N ARG A 330 3.20 -13.57 -34.85
CA ARG A 330 4.47 -12.85 -34.80
C ARG A 330 4.18 -11.39 -34.50
N ILE A 331 4.95 -10.78 -33.61
CA ILE A 331 4.77 -9.39 -33.19
C ILE A 331 6.09 -8.62 -33.25
N GLU A 332 6.00 -7.30 -33.28
CA GLU A 332 7.15 -6.39 -33.19
C GLU A 332 6.92 -5.44 -32.01
N PRO A 333 7.51 -5.73 -30.81
CA PRO A 333 7.39 -4.84 -29.67
C PRO A 333 7.91 -3.44 -29.99
N GLY A 334 7.11 -2.41 -29.73
CA GLY A 334 7.38 -1.01 -30.06
C GLY A 334 6.71 -0.53 -31.37
N ALA A 335 6.33 -1.44 -32.28
CA ALA A 335 5.77 -1.08 -33.59
C ALA A 335 4.25 -1.26 -33.70
N ASP A 336 3.56 -1.71 -32.63
CA ASP A 336 2.10 -1.98 -32.61
C ASP A 336 1.64 -2.88 -33.78
N LYS A 337 2.46 -3.85 -34.16
CA LYS A 337 2.28 -4.72 -35.33
C LYS A 337 2.18 -6.20 -34.95
N ALA A 338 1.19 -6.89 -35.51
CA ALA A 338 0.96 -8.33 -35.32
C ALA A 338 0.58 -9.01 -36.65
N GLU A 339 1.23 -10.14 -36.95
CA GLU A 339 0.96 -10.97 -38.13
C GLU A 339 0.68 -12.41 -37.67
N PRO A 340 -0.46 -13.04 -38.03
CA PRO A 340 -0.72 -14.44 -37.68
C PRO A 340 0.39 -15.37 -38.16
N VAL A 341 0.74 -16.38 -37.35
CA VAL A 341 1.72 -17.39 -37.79
C VAL A 341 1.18 -18.22 -38.95
N THR A 342 2.04 -18.63 -39.87
CA THR A 342 1.66 -19.49 -40.99
C THR A 342 1.60 -20.95 -40.50
N SER A 343 0.58 -21.73 -40.90
CA SER A 343 0.52 -23.15 -40.58
C SER A 343 0.37 -24.03 -41.82
N LYS A 344 1.30 -24.97 -41.99
CA LYS A 344 1.20 -26.10 -42.91
C LYS A 344 0.36 -27.19 -42.23
N GLY A 345 -0.88 -27.38 -42.70
CA GLY A 345 -1.81 -28.37 -42.14
C GLY A 345 -2.99 -27.78 -41.36
N GLY A 346 -3.10 -26.45 -41.28
CA GLY A 346 -4.18 -25.76 -40.58
C GLY A 346 -3.87 -25.49 -39.10
N GLU A 347 -4.67 -24.64 -38.47
CA GLU A 347 -4.55 -24.31 -37.05
C GLU A 347 -5.55 -25.18 -36.26
N PRO A 348 -5.14 -25.81 -35.15
CA PRO A 348 -6.05 -26.54 -34.30
C PRO A 348 -7.06 -25.58 -33.67
N GLN A 349 -8.27 -26.08 -33.38
CA GLN A 349 -9.27 -25.27 -32.69
C GLN A 349 -8.91 -25.19 -31.19
N ILE A 350 -8.14 -24.18 -30.83
CA ILE A 350 -7.79 -23.89 -29.44
C ILE A 350 -8.90 -23.03 -28.83
N SER A 351 -9.70 -23.61 -27.93
CA SER A 351 -10.87 -22.93 -27.35
C SER A 351 -10.48 -21.65 -26.60
N TRP A 352 -9.53 -21.75 -25.67
CA TRP A 352 -9.12 -20.63 -24.82
C TRP A 352 -7.62 -20.71 -24.51
N PRO A 353 -6.73 -20.09 -25.29
CA PRO A 353 -5.30 -20.10 -24.97
C PRO A 353 -5.05 -19.25 -23.72
N THR A 354 -4.35 -19.81 -22.74
CA THR A 354 -4.17 -19.21 -21.42
C THR A 354 -2.71 -18.88 -21.09
N GLY A 355 -1.77 -19.27 -21.95
CA GLY A 355 -0.35 -18.94 -21.83
C GLY A 355 0.39 -19.11 -23.15
N LEU A 356 1.61 -18.61 -23.21
CA LEU A 356 2.53 -18.78 -24.34
C LEU A 356 3.95 -18.84 -23.82
N LEU A 357 4.71 -19.85 -24.20
CA LEU A 357 6.14 -19.93 -23.91
C LEU A 357 6.93 -20.45 -25.12
N PHE A 358 8.24 -20.21 -25.10
CA PHE A 358 9.19 -20.71 -26.10
C PHE A 358 10.11 -21.76 -25.49
N ASP A 359 10.10 -22.96 -26.06
CA ASP A 359 11.06 -24.03 -25.75
C ASP A 359 12.27 -23.85 -26.67
N ALA A 360 13.32 -23.20 -26.15
CA ALA A 360 14.50 -22.85 -26.92
C ALA A 360 15.29 -24.07 -27.42
N GLN A 361 15.21 -25.21 -26.72
CA GLN A 361 15.92 -26.41 -27.12
C GLN A 361 15.30 -27.05 -28.36
N ARG A 362 13.97 -27.10 -28.42
CA ARG A 362 13.21 -27.72 -29.50
C ARG A 362 12.69 -26.73 -30.53
N ARG A 363 12.92 -25.43 -30.33
CA ARG A 363 12.48 -24.33 -31.20
C ARG A 363 11.00 -24.40 -31.54
N ARG A 364 10.19 -24.53 -30.50
CA ARG A 364 8.73 -24.59 -30.61
C ARG A 364 8.08 -23.64 -29.62
N LEU A 365 6.88 -23.20 -29.96
CA LEU A 365 6.01 -22.45 -29.08
C LEU A 365 5.01 -23.40 -28.43
N LEU A 366 4.81 -23.29 -27.12
CA LEU A 366 3.79 -24.06 -26.41
C LEU A 366 2.65 -23.13 -25.99
N VAL A 367 1.43 -23.56 -26.27
CA VAL A 367 0.19 -22.82 -26.02
C VAL A 367 -0.73 -23.69 -25.15
N PRO A 368 -0.65 -23.58 -23.81
CA PRO A 368 -1.64 -24.17 -22.94
C PRO A 368 -3.02 -23.56 -23.19
N SER A 369 -4.06 -24.39 -23.05
CA SER A 369 -5.43 -23.97 -23.26
C SER A 369 -6.39 -24.48 -22.18
N TYR A 370 -7.48 -23.74 -22.01
CA TYR A 370 -8.58 -24.05 -21.12
C TYR A 370 -9.88 -24.32 -21.89
N GLY A 371 -10.76 -25.15 -21.30
CA GLY A 371 -12.10 -25.44 -21.82
C GLY A 371 -12.16 -26.68 -22.72
N THR A 372 -13.01 -26.63 -23.75
CA THR A 372 -13.20 -27.77 -24.65
C THR A 372 -11.95 -28.01 -25.48
N GLY A 373 -11.29 -29.16 -25.28
CA GLY A 373 -9.98 -29.44 -25.86
C GLY A 373 -8.80 -28.88 -25.04
N ALA A 374 -8.99 -28.67 -23.73
CA ALA A 374 -7.90 -28.30 -22.83
C ALA A 374 -6.69 -29.23 -23.00
N GLY A 375 -5.50 -28.63 -23.01
CA GLY A 375 -4.26 -29.32 -23.29
C GLY A 375 -3.12 -28.35 -23.57
N ILE A 376 -1.96 -28.90 -23.93
CA ILE A 376 -0.81 -28.14 -24.37
C ILE A 376 -0.62 -28.39 -25.87
N TYR A 377 -0.80 -27.34 -26.65
CA TYR A 377 -0.56 -27.34 -28.08
C TYR A 377 0.87 -26.89 -28.35
N GLU A 378 1.50 -27.46 -29.37
CA GLU A 378 2.83 -27.04 -29.80
C GLU A 378 2.79 -26.52 -31.23
N TYR A 379 3.58 -25.49 -31.50
CA TYR A 379 3.83 -25.00 -32.84
C TYR A 379 5.32 -25.08 -33.12
N ASP A 380 5.70 -25.98 -34.02
CA ASP A 380 7.08 -26.12 -34.49
C ASP A 380 7.38 -24.98 -35.47
N ILE A 381 8.35 -24.14 -35.12
CA ILE A 381 8.69 -22.93 -35.89
C ILE A 381 9.36 -23.29 -37.22
N ASP A 382 10.22 -24.30 -37.22
CA ASP A 382 11.02 -24.66 -38.38
C ASP A 382 10.16 -25.42 -39.42
N VAL A 383 9.25 -26.27 -38.96
CA VAL A 383 8.29 -26.99 -39.82
C VAL A 383 7.10 -26.10 -40.19
N GLN A 384 6.74 -25.13 -39.34
CA GLN A 384 5.54 -24.31 -39.41
C GLN A 384 4.26 -25.15 -39.31
N ALA A 385 4.21 -26.09 -38.38
CA ALA A 385 3.09 -26.99 -38.20
C ALA A 385 2.70 -27.08 -36.73
N TRP A 386 1.39 -27.27 -36.49
CA TRP A 386 0.87 -27.52 -35.15
C TRP A 386 0.91 -29.00 -34.80
N GLY A 387 1.28 -29.27 -33.55
CA GLY A 387 1.16 -30.55 -32.88
C GLY A 387 0.35 -30.43 -31.60
N VAL A 388 0.17 -31.56 -30.94
CA VAL A 388 -0.50 -31.65 -29.65
C VAL A 388 0.43 -32.40 -28.72
N LEU A 389 0.91 -31.71 -27.69
CA LEU A 389 1.83 -32.28 -26.72
C LEU A 389 1.07 -33.11 -25.68
N MET A 390 -0.06 -32.58 -25.21
CA MET A 390 -0.86 -33.22 -24.16
C MET A 390 -2.34 -32.82 -24.28
N LEU A 391 -3.25 -33.78 -24.14
CA LEU A 391 -4.70 -33.60 -23.99
C LEU A 391 -5.18 -34.28 -22.70
N ASP A 392 -4.65 -33.86 -21.56
CA ASP A 392 -5.11 -34.36 -20.27
C ASP A 392 -5.99 -33.31 -19.58
N ARG A 393 -7.19 -33.72 -19.14
CA ARG A 393 -8.14 -32.87 -18.41
C ARG A 393 -7.93 -32.92 -16.89
N THR A 394 -7.06 -33.79 -16.40
CA THR A 394 -6.85 -33.97 -14.95
C THR A 394 -6.01 -32.84 -14.35
N VAL A 395 -5.22 -32.14 -15.17
CA VAL A 395 -4.40 -31.00 -14.75
C VAL A 395 -4.74 -29.79 -15.61
N GLU A 396 -5.61 -28.92 -15.10
CA GLU A 396 -5.92 -27.64 -15.74
C GLU A 396 -4.78 -26.65 -15.49
N HIS A 397 -3.81 -26.60 -16.41
CA HIS A 397 -2.76 -25.60 -16.39
C HIS A 397 -3.33 -24.23 -16.79
N ILE A 398 -3.28 -23.27 -15.88
CA ILE A 398 -3.68 -21.89 -16.15
C ILE A 398 -2.64 -21.24 -17.05
N THR A 399 -1.35 -21.32 -16.71
CA THR A 399 -0.27 -20.73 -17.50
C THR A 399 1.03 -21.49 -17.26
N LEU A 400 1.97 -21.40 -18.20
CA LEU A 400 3.24 -22.11 -18.20
C LEU A 400 4.38 -21.15 -18.59
N ASN A 401 5.59 -21.41 -18.08
CA ASN A 401 6.82 -20.72 -18.45
C ASN A 401 7.99 -21.71 -18.50
N TRP A 402 8.99 -21.42 -19.32
CA TRP A 402 10.17 -22.27 -19.46
C TRP A 402 11.21 -21.94 -18.38
N ASP A 403 11.59 -22.93 -17.58
CA ASP A 403 12.72 -22.83 -16.67
C ASP A 403 14.00 -23.23 -17.41
N GLN A 404 14.75 -22.21 -17.83
CA GLN A 404 15.99 -22.39 -18.59
C GLN A 404 17.09 -23.09 -17.78
N GLU A 405 17.08 -23.00 -16.44
CA GLU A 405 18.11 -23.65 -15.63
C GLU A 405 17.82 -25.14 -15.46
N LYS A 406 16.56 -25.49 -15.20
CA LYS A 406 16.13 -26.87 -14.94
C LYS A 406 15.69 -27.62 -16.20
N GLN A 407 15.60 -26.93 -17.34
CA GLN A 407 15.19 -27.50 -18.63
C GLN A 407 13.83 -28.22 -18.55
N ASN A 408 12.91 -27.60 -17.83
CA ASN A 408 11.53 -28.03 -17.69
C ASN A 408 10.61 -26.81 -17.73
N MET A 409 9.31 -27.03 -17.65
CA MET A 409 8.32 -25.96 -17.54
C MET A 409 7.89 -25.81 -16.10
N ILE A 410 7.64 -24.58 -15.68
CA ILE A 410 6.93 -24.26 -14.45
C ILE A 410 5.54 -23.79 -14.82
N GLY A 411 4.53 -24.28 -14.11
CA GLY A 411 3.14 -23.98 -14.37
C GLY A 411 2.36 -23.60 -13.14
N LEU A 412 1.35 -22.76 -13.33
CA LEU A 412 0.27 -22.61 -12.37
C LEU A 412 -0.85 -23.60 -12.73
N SER A 413 -1.24 -24.43 -11.78
CA SER A 413 -2.33 -25.40 -11.94
C SER A 413 -3.44 -25.12 -10.92
N MET A 414 -4.68 -25.31 -11.36
CA MET A 414 -5.85 -25.29 -10.49
C MET A 414 -6.64 -26.58 -10.70
N PRO A 415 -6.31 -27.66 -9.97
CA PRO A 415 -6.92 -28.96 -10.20
C PRO A 415 -8.40 -28.94 -9.80
N TYR A 416 -9.33 -29.12 -10.75
CA TYR A 416 -10.75 -29.29 -10.43
C TYR A 416 -10.97 -30.58 -9.60
N PRO A 417 -11.77 -30.59 -8.51
CA PRO A 417 -12.60 -29.52 -7.93
C PRO A 417 -11.89 -28.68 -6.85
N ARG A 418 -10.60 -28.89 -6.61
CA ARG A 418 -9.82 -28.20 -5.59
C ARG A 418 -9.59 -26.75 -6.03
N ARG A 419 -10.23 -25.80 -5.34
CA ARG A 419 -9.98 -24.36 -5.50
C ARG A 419 -8.60 -23.91 -4.96
N GLN A 420 -7.75 -24.86 -4.56
CA GLN A 420 -6.43 -24.56 -4.04
C GLN A 420 -5.41 -24.69 -5.16
N MET A 421 -4.65 -23.63 -5.39
CA MET A 421 -3.68 -23.59 -6.48
C MET A 421 -2.40 -24.33 -6.14
N SER A 422 -1.75 -24.79 -7.20
CA SER A 422 -0.45 -25.41 -7.10
C SER A 422 0.51 -24.86 -8.14
N ILE A 423 1.77 -24.69 -7.75
CA ILE A 423 2.87 -24.56 -8.68
C ILE A 423 3.29 -25.97 -9.08
N CYS A 424 3.46 -26.22 -10.37
CA CYS A 424 3.86 -27.51 -10.90
C CYS A 424 5.12 -27.40 -11.75
N ARG A 425 5.93 -28.46 -11.75
CA ARG A 425 6.98 -28.67 -12.74
C ARG A 425 6.48 -29.68 -13.77
N VAL A 426 6.65 -29.37 -15.04
CA VAL A 426 6.20 -30.18 -16.17
C VAL A 426 7.40 -30.46 -17.07
N ALA A 427 7.63 -31.73 -17.39
CA ALA A 427 8.67 -32.17 -18.29
C ALA A 427 8.43 -31.62 -19.71
N PRO A 428 9.48 -31.49 -20.54
CA PRO A 428 9.32 -30.94 -21.88
C PRO A 428 8.34 -31.72 -22.77
N ASP A 429 8.09 -32.99 -22.51
CA ASP A 429 7.10 -33.81 -23.21
C ASP A 429 5.66 -33.63 -22.68
N GLY A 430 5.45 -32.75 -21.69
CA GLY A 430 4.16 -32.48 -21.06
C GLY A 430 3.88 -33.32 -19.82
N GLY A 431 4.76 -34.25 -19.43
CA GLY A 431 4.58 -35.06 -18.22
C GLY A 431 4.69 -34.25 -16.93
N LEU A 432 3.78 -34.41 -15.98
CA LEU A 432 3.89 -33.78 -14.65
C LEU A 432 5.07 -34.38 -13.87
N ILE A 433 6.01 -33.53 -13.44
CA ILE A 433 7.17 -33.93 -12.61
C ILE A 433 6.82 -33.80 -11.12
N SER A 434 6.32 -32.64 -10.72
CA SER A 434 5.94 -32.34 -9.33
C SER A 434 4.83 -31.29 -9.28
N SER A 435 4.11 -31.25 -8.16
CA SER A 435 3.08 -30.25 -7.88
C SER A 435 3.09 -29.91 -6.40
N GLN A 436 3.19 -28.62 -6.09
CA GLN A 436 3.21 -28.10 -4.73
C GLN A 436 2.08 -27.11 -4.54
N THR A 437 1.32 -27.30 -3.47
CA THR A 437 0.26 -26.38 -3.06
C THR A 437 0.87 -25.04 -2.66
N ILE A 438 0.27 -23.94 -3.11
CA ILE A 438 0.74 -22.60 -2.69
C ILE A 438 0.28 -22.33 -1.25
N ASP A 439 1.22 -21.93 -0.40
CA ASP A 439 0.96 -21.57 0.99
C ASP A 439 0.24 -20.22 1.05
N GLY A 440 -1.06 -20.26 1.36
CA GLY A 440 -1.89 -19.07 1.52
C GLY A 440 -3.00 -18.96 0.47
N LYS A 441 -3.74 -17.85 0.53
CA LYS A 441 -4.81 -17.55 -0.41
C LYS A 441 -4.31 -16.57 -1.46
N VAL A 442 -3.95 -17.09 -2.62
CA VAL A 442 -3.82 -16.25 -3.82
C VAL A 442 -5.22 -16.14 -4.43
N GLU A 443 -5.87 -15.00 -4.21
CA GLU A 443 -7.25 -14.77 -4.62
C GLU A 443 -7.34 -14.25 -6.06
N PHE A 444 -8.10 -14.93 -6.91
CA PHE A 444 -8.53 -14.39 -8.20
C PHE A 444 -9.81 -13.60 -8.05
N ASN A 445 -9.83 -12.39 -8.60
CA ASN A 445 -10.98 -11.49 -8.45
C ASN A 445 -12.23 -11.93 -9.23
N ARG A 446 -12.10 -12.72 -10.31
CA ARG A 446 -13.25 -13.11 -11.15
C ARG A 446 -13.16 -14.49 -11.80
N SER A 447 -12.05 -14.80 -12.48
CA SER A 447 -11.93 -16.03 -13.27
C SER A 447 -10.47 -16.43 -13.48
N PRO A 448 -10.12 -17.73 -13.46
CA PRO A 448 -8.79 -18.22 -13.87
C PRO A 448 -8.46 -17.94 -15.35
N LEU A 449 -9.40 -17.39 -16.13
CA LEU A 449 -9.24 -17.03 -17.55
C LEU A 449 -8.70 -15.60 -17.77
N GLU A 450 -8.43 -14.85 -16.70
CA GLU A 450 -7.68 -13.60 -16.81
C GLU A 450 -6.24 -13.90 -17.28
N PRO A 451 -5.54 -12.96 -17.95
CA PRO A 451 -4.22 -13.20 -18.52
C PRO A 451 -3.13 -13.22 -17.43
N VAL A 452 -3.17 -14.28 -16.63
CA VAL A 452 -2.22 -14.58 -15.57
C VAL A 452 -0.89 -14.97 -16.21
N GLN A 453 0.17 -14.30 -15.80
CA GLN A 453 1.51 -14.60 -16.30
C GLN A 453 2.34 -15.24 -15.19
N ILE A 454 3.11 -16.26 -15.55
CA ILE A 454 4.10 -16.88 -14.67
C ILE A 454 5.48 -16.78 -15.32
N PHE A 455 6.51 -16.58 -14.49
CA PHE A 455 7.90 -16.48 -14.93
C PHE A 455 8.80 -17.34 -14.02
N SER A 456 9.78 -18.03 -14.60
CA SER A 456 10.84 -18.69 -13.84
C SER A 456 12.02 -17.74 -13.66
N VAL A 457 12.38 -17.42 -12.41
CA VAL A 457 13.52 -16.54 -12.11
C VAL A 457 14.29 -17.07 -10.90
N GLY A 458 15.52 -17.56 -11.11
CA GLY A 458 16.43 -17.93 -10.02
C GLY A 458 15.88 -18.95 -9.03
N GLY A 459 15.12 -19.95 -9.50
CA GLY A 459 14.47 -20.96 -8.65
C GLY A 459 13.09 -20.56 -8.10
N TYR A 460 12.63 -19.34 -8.39
CA TYR A 460 11.30 -18.87 -8.02
C TYR A 460 10.33 -18.89 -9.20
N ALA A 461 9.05 -19.06 -8.90
CA ALA A 461 7.94 -18.74 -9.78
C ALA A 461 7.44 -17.33 -9.43
N VAL A 462 7.53 -16.40 -10.38
CA VAL A 462 6.93 -15.07 -10.25
C VAL A 462 5.57 -15.11 -10.92
N LEU A 463 4.51 -14.86 -10.14
CA LEU A 463 3.13 -14.86 -10.59
C LEU A 463 2.61 -13.43 -10.66
N LEU A 464 2.23 -12.97 -11.86
CA LEU A 464 1.66 -11.66 -12.09
C LEU A 464 0.16 -11.78 -12.36
N LEU A 465 -0.64 -11.24 -11.43
CA LEU A 465 -2.10 -11.18 -11.51
C LEU A 465 -2.54 -9.79 -11.99
N PRO A 466 -3.21 -9.67 -13.14
CA PRO A 466 -3.70 -8.38 -13.63
C PRO A 466 -4.80 -7.83 -12.73
N ALA A 467 -5.00 -6.51 -12.76
CA ALA A 467 -6.15 -5.87 -12.13
C ALA A 467 -7.47 -6.36 -12.79
N PRO A 468 -8.56 -6.54 -12.02
CA PRO A 468 -9.80 -7.11 -12.53
C PRO A 468 -10.45 -6.23 -13.59
N ARG A 469 -10.99 -6.85 -14.65
CA ARG A 469 -11.75 -6.14 -15.70
C ARG A 469 -13.21 -5.94 -15.26
N GLY A 470 -13.58 -4.73 -14.84
CA GLY A 470 -14.96 -4.33 -14.49
C GLY A 470 -15.55 -3.30 -15.47
N PRO A 471 -16.87 -3.35 -15.79
CA PRO A 471 -17.47 -2.47 -16.81
C PRO A 471 -17.57 -0.99 -16.40
N THR A 472 -17.43 -0.69 -15.12
CA THR A 472 -17.38 0.64 -14.52
C THR A 472 -16.84 0.41 -13.13
N ASN A 473 -15.74 1.04 -12.71
CA ASN A 473 -15.54 1.45 -11.31
C ASN A 473 -14.16 2.08 -11.14
N GLU A 474 -14.15 3.26 -10.53
CA GLU A 474 -13.01 3.90 -9.87
C GLU A 474 -12.45 3.09 -8.67
N HIS A 475 -12.66 1.76 -8.67
CA HIS A 475 -12.47 0.85 -7.53
C HIS A 475 -11.90 -0.53 -7.96
N ALA A 476 -11.18 -0.61 -9.09
CA ALA A 476 -10.50 -1.84 -9.47
C ALA A 476 -9.35 -2.11 -8.49
N LEU A 477 -9.32 -3.30 -7.89
CA LEU A 477 -8.18 -3.73 -7.07
C LEU A 477 -6.89 -3.66 -7.91
N PRO A 478 -5.75 -3.28 -7.32
CA PRO A 478 -4.50 -3.21 -8.05
C PRO A 478 -4.08 -4.60 -8.54
N ALA A 479 -3.27 -4.61 -9.59
CA ALA A 479 -2.59 -5.83 -10.02
C ALA A 479 -1.68 -6.31 -8.87
N LYS A 480 -1.53 -7.62 -8.70
CA LYS A 480 -0.72 -8.23 -7.65
C LYS A 480 0.41 -9.06 -8.24
N LEU A 481 1.53 -9.11 -7.54
CA LEU A 481 2.66 -9.96 -7.86
C LEU A 481 3.02 -10.82 -6.66
N PHE A 482 3.25 -12.10 -6.92
CA PHE A 482 3.72 -13.07 -5.93
C PHE A 482 5.06 -13.64 -6.39
N VAL A 483 6.01 -13.79 -5.47
CA VAL A 483 7.23 -14.59 -5.69
C VAL A 483 7.13 -15.84 -4.84
N ILE A 484 7.13 -17.00 -5.49
CA ILE A 484 6.83 -18.29 -4.87
C ILE A 484 8.03 -19.20 -5.04
N GLU A 485 8.51 -19.80 -3.96
CA GLU A 485 9.52 -20.84 -4.02
C GLU A 485 8.92 -22.10 -4.64
N VAL A 486 9.45 -22.54 -5.79
CA VAL A 486 8.82 -23.57 -6.64
C VAL A 486 8.72 -24.92 -5.94
N ASP A 487 9.72 -25.28 -5.14
CA ASP A 487 9.84 -26.62 -4.60
C ASP A 487 9.03 -26.82 -3.31
N THR A 488 8.66 -25.73 -2.63
CA THR A 488 7.86 -25.74 -1.38
C THR A 488 6.45 -25.19 -1.57
N GLY A 489 6.23 -24.32 -2.56
CA GLY A 489 4.98 -23.57 -2.72
C GLY A 489 4.87 -22.34 -1.80
N LYS A 490 5.92 -22.03 -1.04
CA LYS A 490 5.93 -20.92 -0.08
C LYS A 490 5.98 -19.56 -0.79
N ILE A 491 5.12 -18.63 -0.38
CA ILE A 491 5.16 -17.24 -0.84
C ILE A 491 6.29 -16.50 -0.11
N GLU A 492 7.31 -16.05 -0.83
CA GLU A 492 8.44 -15.28 -0.30
C GLU A 492 8.25 -13.76 -0.44
N TYR A 493 7.33 -13.34 -1.31
CA TYR A 493 6.94 -11.95 -1.49
C TYR A 493 5.52 -11.86 -2.05
N GLU A 494 4.74 -10.93 -1.54
CA GLU A 494 3.47 -10.47 -2.09
C GLU A 494 3.50 -8.95 -2.13
N GLY A 495 3.16 -8.36 -3.27
CA GLY A 495 3.11 -6.91 -3.43
C GLY A 495 2.10 -6.47 -4.47
N GLU A 496 1.68 -5.22 -4.35
CA GLU A 496 0.92 -4.54 -5.41
C GLU A 496 1.87 -4.13 -6.53
N VAL A 497 1.37 -4.20 -7.76
CA VAL A 497 2.15 -3.87 -8.96
C VAL A 497 1.95 -2.39 -9.25
N ALA A 498 2.97 -1.61 -8.96
CA ALA A 498 3.04 -0.20 -9.34
C ALA A 498 4.22 0.02 -10.29
N GLU A 499 4.03 0.86 -11.30
CA GLU A 499 5.16 1.35 -12.08
C GLU A 499 6.12 2.08 -11.14
N HIS A 500 7.42 1.81 -11.26
CA HIS A 500 8.42 2.44 -10.39
C HIS A 500 9.68 2.76 -11.18
N ALA A 501 10.45 3.74 -10.69
CA ALA A 501 11.66 4.17 -11.35
C ALA A 501 12.66 3.00 -11.53
N SER A 502 13.25 2.91 -12.72
CA SER A 502 14.53 2.21 -12.90
C SER A 502 15.64 3.08 -12.32
N VAL A 503 16.60 2.47 -11.63
CA VAL A 503 17.84 3.15 -11.21
C VAL A 503 18.62 3.46 -12.48
N VAL A 504 18.30 4.58 -13.13
CA VAL A 504 19.05 5.14 -14.26
C VAL A 504 19.91 6.25 -13.69
N GLU A 505 21.19 6.30 -14.06
CA GLU A 505 22.00 7.49 -13.82
C GLU A 505 21.44 8.63 -14.66
N VAL A 506 20.67 9.52 -14.03
CA VAL A 506 20.21 10.77 -14.63
C VAL A 506 21.27 11.84 -14.32
N ASP A 507 21.66 12.62 -15.33
CA ASP A 507 22.55 13.77 -15.14
C ASP A 507 21.79 15.01 -14.67
N ASP A 508 22.52 16.01 -14.18
CA ASP A 508 21.92 17.18 -13.53
C ASP A 508 21.17 18.10 -14.51
N GLU A 509 21.56 18.09 -15.80
CA GLU A 509 20.88 18.87 -16.84
C GLU A 509 19.50 18.29 -17.15
N GLN A 510 19.41 16.96 -17.29
CA GLN A 510 18.16 16.26 -17.49
C GLN A 510 17.24 16.38 -16.26
N LEU A 511 17.77 16.29 -15.04
CA LEU A 511 16.98 16.52 -13.82
C LEU A 511 16.41 17.95 -13.76
N ALA A 512 17.17 18.95 -14.22
CA ALA A 512 16.68 20.33 -14.26
C ALA A 512 15.61 20.56 -15.34
N ASP A 513 15.70 19.88 -16.49
CA ASP A 513 14.65 19.86 -17.52
C ASP A 513 13.38 19.17 -17.01
N ASP A 514 13.53 17.98 -16.41
CA ASP A 514 12.42 17.21 -15.86
C ASP A 514 11.71 18.01 -14.74
N TRP A 515 12.47 18.71 -13.89
CA TRP A 515 11.92 19.60 -12.86
C TRP A 515 11.06 20.71 -13.45
N ARG A 516 11.49 21.32 -14.57
CA ARG A 516 10.70 22.35 -15.27
C ARG A 516 9.41 21.77 -15.83
N GLN A 517 9.47 20.58 -16.43
CA GLN A 517 8.34 19.88 -17.06
C GLN A 517 7.24 19.49 -16.05
N LEU A 518 7.56 19.38 -14.76
CA LEU A 518 6.55 19.16 -13.72
C LEU A 518 5.49 20.25 -13.61
N ALA A 519 5.64 21.41 -14.26
CA ALA A 519 4.60 22.43 -14.32
C ALA A 519 3.56 22.20 -15.43
N ASP A 520 3.89 21.37 -16.42
CA ASP A 520 3.10 21.17 -17.64
C ASP A 520 2.00 20.11 -17.44
N ASP A 521 0.94 20.17 -18.25
CA ASP A 521 -0.18 19.21 -18.17
C ASP A 521 0.17 17.87 -18.85
N ASP A 522 0.99 17.89 -19.90
CA ASP A 522 1.33 16.72 -20.72
C ASP A 522 2.71 16.11 -20.36
N ASP A 523 2.77 14.78 -20.29
CA ASP A 523 4.00 13.96 -20.15
C ASP A 523 4.87 14.18 -18.89
N HIS A 524 4.29 14.73 -17.82
CA HIS A 524 4.97 14.96 -16.54
C HIS A 524 5.31 13.68 -15.74
N GLU A 525 4.63 12.56 -15.98
CA GLU A 525 4.87 11.30 -15.27
C GLU A 525 6.29 10.76 -15.54
N LEU A 526 6.78 10.88 -16.78
CA LEU A 526 8.14 10.49 -17.14
C LEU A 526 9.18 11.31 -16.36
N ALA A 527 8.99 12.62 -16.31
CA ALA A 527 9.83 13.55 -15.55
C ALA A 527 9.81 13.23 -14.05
N MET A 528 8.63 12.97 -13.47
CA MET A 528 8.51 12.56 -12.06
C MET A 528 9.34 11.31 -11.76
N TRP A 529 9.29 10.29 -12.62
CA TRP A 529 10.03 9.05 -12.38
C TRP A 529 11.54 9.21 -12.50
N ARG A 530 12.02 10.03 -13.44
CA ARG A 530 13.46 10.35 -13.56
C ARG A 530 13.96 11.15 -12.36
N LEU A 531 13.14 12.09 -11.87
CA LEU A 531 13.43 12.81 -10.63
C LEU A 531 13.48 11.85 -9.43
N VAL A 532 12.56 10.90 -9.30
CA VAL A 532 12.66 9.87 -8.25
C VAL A 532 13.95 9.05 -8.38
N ALA A 533 14.35 8.65 -9.60
CA ALA A 533 15.61 7.94 -9.86
C ALA A 533 16.86 8.75 -9.50
N GLY A 534 16.81 10.07 -9.63
CA GLY A 534 17.91 10.98 -9.29
C GLY A 534 18.27 11.03 -7.80
N GLY A 535 17.42 10.50 -6.91
CA GLY A 535 17.72 10.32 -5.49
C GLY A 535 18.07 11.65 -4.80
N SER A 536 19.13 11.65 -3.98
CA SER A 536 19.56 12.83 -3.22
C SER A 536 19.87 14.08 -4.07
N ARG A 537 20.24 13.91 -5.34
CA ARG A 537 20.44 15.03 -6.28
C ARG A 537 19.14 15.75 -6.58
N THR A 538 18.07 14.99 -6.81
CA THR A 538 16.71 15.53 -6.96
C THR A 538 16.25 16.24 -5.70
N ALA A 539 16.46 15.64 -4.53
CA ALA A 539 16.11 16.28 -3.26
C ALA A 539 16.78 17.67 -3.11
N SER A 540 18.02 17.81 -3.55
CA SER A 540 18.75 19.09 -3.52
C SER A 540 18.16 20.13 -4.48
N ILE A 541 17.74 19.73 -5.68
CA ILE A 541 17.05 20.60 -6.65
C ILE A 541 15.71 21.08 -6.08
N ILE A 542 14.93 20.14 -5.52
CA ILE A 542 13.63 20.42 -4.91
C ILE A 542 13.78 21.42 -3.75
N ALA A 543 14.75 21.20 -2.85
CA ALA A 543 15.00 22.08 -1.71
C ALA A 543 15.37 23.51 -2.15
N GLY A 544 16.18 23.64 -3.20
CA GLY A 544 16.56 24.94 -3.75
C GLY A 544 15.37 25.73 -4.28
N ASP A 545 14.51 25.11 -5.08
CA ASP A 545 13.39 25.81 -5.74
C ASP A 545 12.22 26.07 -4.79
N LEU A 546 11.89 25.12 -3.90
CA LEU A 546 10.78 25.28 -2.95
C LEU A 546 11.03 26.41 -1.93
N SER A 547 12.30 26.74 -1.65
CA SER A 547 12.67 27.89 -0.80
C SER A 547 12.38 29.26 -1.43
N THR A 548 12.07 29.33 -2.72
CA THR A 548 11.92 30.60 -3.48
C THR A 548 10.49 31.01 -3.79
N LEU A 549 9.48 30.27 -3.30
CA LEU A 549 8.08 30.55 -3.60
C LEU A 549 7.52 31.64 -2.69
N GLY A 550 7.21 32.78 -3.32
CA GLY A 550 6.92 34.05 -2.67
C GLY A 550 5.76 34.00 -1.67
N GLU A 551 6.06 34.42 -0.44
CA GLU A 551 5.06 34.83 0.54
C GLU A 551 4.19 35.93 -0.08
N ALA A 552 2.86 35.76 -0.04
CA ALA A 552 1.97 36.86 -0.38
C ALA A 552 2.19 37.98 0.64
N ASN A 553 2.37 39.21 0.17
CA ASN A 553 2.48 40.37 1.06
C ASN A 553 1.23 40.43 1.97
N PRO A 554 1.38 40.22 3.30
CA PRO A 554 0.24 40.12 4.21
C PRO A 554 -0.62 41.39 4.23
N GLU A 555 -0.01 42.55 4.03
CA GLU A 555 -0.70 43.84 3.98
C GLU A 555 -1.64 43.93 2.78
N LYS A 556 -1.18 43.41 1.63
CA LYS A 556 -2.00 43.36 0.41
C LYS A 556 -3.19 42.42 0.56
N VAL A 557 -2.99 41.26 1.19
CA VAL A 557 -4.07 40.29 1.42
C VAL A 557 -5.11 40.87 2.39
N GLN A 558 -4.68 41.52 3.47
CA GLN A 558 -5.60 42.19 4.40
C GLN A 558 -6.41 43.30 3.73
N GLU A 559 -5.79 44.10 2.85
CA GLU A 559 -6.51 45.14 2.12
C GLU A 559 -7.57 44.54 1.19
N LEU A 560 -7.23 43.47 0.47
CA LEU A 560 -8.20 42.77 -0.38
C LEU A 560 -9.35 42.15 0.43
N ILE A 561 -9.07 41.60 1.61
CA ILE A 561 -10.10 41.09 2.54
C ILE A 561 -11.02 42.21 3.00
N ARG A 562 -10.48 43.40 3.31
CA ARG A 562 -11.28 44.59 3.66
C ARG A 562 -12.20 44.99 2.51
N LEU A 563 -11.71 44.94 1.27
CA LEU A 563 -12.47 45.25 0.07
C LEU A 563 -13.57 44.22 -0.26
N LEU A 564 -13.58 43.04 0.37
CA LEU A 564 -14.70 42.09 0.24
C LEU A 564 -16.00 42.61 0.89
N ASP A 565 -15.91 43.62 1.76
CA ASP A 565 -17.04 44.28 2.42
C ASP A 565 -17.37 45.66 1.82
N ASP A 566 -16.77 46.03 0.68
CA ASP A 566 -17.05 47.30 0.03
C ASP A 566 -18.51 47.37 -0.44
N ASP A 567 -19.15 48.55 -0.43
CA ASP A 567 -20.55 48.71 -0.88
C ASP A 567 -20.70 48.47 -2.40
N ASP A 568 -19.65 48.75 -3.18
CA ASP A 568 -19.63 48.56 -4.63
C ASP A 568 -19.36 47.10 -5.04
N TYR A 569 -20.23 46.54 -5.88
CA TYR A 569 -20.13 45.15 -6.32
C TYR A 569 -18.88 44.87 -7.17
N ALA A 570 -18.48 45.81 -8.03
CA ALA A 570 -17.32 45.63 -8.90
C ALA A 570 -16.02 45.57 -8.10
N THR A 571 -15.91 46.40 -7.06
CA THR A 571 -14.79 46.42 -6.12
C THR A 571 -14.67 45.10 -5.35
N ARG A 572 -15.80 44.57 -4.86
CA ARG A 572 -15.82 43.25 -4.19
C ARG A 572 -15.39 42.10 -5.10
N GLU A 573 -15.90 42.06 -6.33
CA GLU A 573 -15.54 40.99 -7.29
C GLU A 573 -14.07 41.08 -7.71
N ALA A 574 -13.54 42.30 -7.89
CA ALA A 574 -12.12 42.49 -8.19
C ALA A 574 -11.22 42.02 -7.04
N ALA A 575 -11.59 42.36 -5.79
CA ALA A 575 -10.86 41.90 -4.61
C ALA A 575 -10.92 40.37 -4.44
N ALA A 576 -12.09 39.77 -4.69
CA ALA A 576 -12.26 38.32 -4.67
C ALA A 576 -11.42 37.62 -5.77
N ALA A 577 -11.41 38.15 -6.99
CA ALA A 577 -10.62 37.60 -8.08
C ALA A 577 -9.10 37.71 -7.82
N GLU A 578 -8.64 38.80 -7.20
CA GLU A 578 -7.24 38.97 -6.84
C GLU A 578 -6.83 38.06 -5.66
N LEU A 579 -7.71 37.86 -4.66
CA LEU A 579 -7.52 36.86 -3.60
C LEU A 579 -7.50 35.43 -4.15
N GLU A 580 -8.34 35.13 -5.13
CA GLU A 580 -8.35 33.83 -5.83
C GLU A 580 -7.05 33.64 -6.63
N ALA A 581 -6.54 34.68 -7.29
CA ALA A 581 -5.28 34.64 -8.03
C ALA A 581 -4.05 34.48 -7.14
N LEU A 582 -4.09 35.01 -5.90
CA LEU A 582 -3.06 34.77 -4.88
C LEU A 582 -3.07 33.32 -4.37
N GLY A 583 -4.17 32.60 -4.58
CA GLY A 583 -4.24 31.17 -4.32
C GLY A 583 -3.93 30.81 -2.85
N PRO A 584 -3.19 29.71 -2.61
CA PRO A 584 -2.87 29.26 -1.26
C PRO A 584 -2.10 30.27 -0.39
N ALA A 585 -1.38 31.22 -1.00
CA ALA A 585 -0.61 32.23 -0.29
C ALA A 585 -1.49 33.23 0.50
N ALA A 586 -2.79 33.34 0.18
CA ALA A 586 -3.75 34.12 0.96
C ALA A 586 -4.44 33.31 2.09
N GLY A 587 -4.13 32.02 2.22
CA GLY A 587 -4.92 31.07 3.00
C GLY A 587 -4.95 31.32 4.51
N GLU A 588 -3.86 31.82 5.10
CA GLU A 588 -3.81 32.14 6.54
C GLU A 588 -4.69 33.35 6.88
N GLN A 589 -4.56 34.43 6.11
CA GLN A 589 -5.34 35.64 6.32
C GLN A 589 -6.83 35.41 6.01
N LEU A 590 -7.15 34.59 5.00
CA LEU A 590 -8.53 34.16 4.74
C LEU A 590 -9.10 33.37 5.92
N ARG A 591 -8.35 32.46 6.57
CA ARG A 591 -8.81 31.78 7.80
C ARG A 591 -9.07 32.75 8.94
N ALA A 592 -8.15 33.70 9.17
CA ALA A 592 -8.36 34.73 10.18
C ALA A 592 -9.65 35.54 9.89
N ALA A 593 -9.91 35.83 8.62
CA ALA A 593 -11.10 36.56 8.17
C ALA A 593 -12.42 35.77 8.28
N GLN A 594 -12.40 34.45 8.48
CA GLN A 594 -13.62 33.70 8.79
C GLN A 594 -14.30 34.16 10.09
N LYS A 595 -13.51 34.74 11.02
CA LYS A 595 -14.02 35.30 12.28
C LYS A 595 -14.51 36.75 12.13
N SER A 596 -14.56 37.28 10.90
CA SER A 596 -15.03 38.64 10.64
C SER A 596 -16.46 38.84 11.13
N PRO A 597 -16.82 40.00 11.71
CA PRO A 597 -18.19 40.32 12.10
C PRO A 597 -19.12 40.57 10.90
N SER A 598 -18.59 40.73 9.67
CA SER A 598 -19.41 40.88 8.46
C SER A 598 -19.82 39.51 7.90
N PRO A 599 -21.14 39.19 7.83
CA PRO A 599 -21.62 37.95 7.22
C PRO A 599 -21.26 37.82 5.74
N GLN A 600 -21.11 38.96 5.04
CA GLN A 600 -20.73 39.00 3.64
C GLN A 600 -19.26 38.58 3.46
N VAL A 601 -18.37 39.12 4.30
CA VAL A 601 -16.95 38.71 4.35
C VAL A 601 -16.85 37.23 4.70
N GLN A 602 -17.56 36.75 5.72
CA GLN A 602 -17.58 35.33 6.10
C GLN A 602 -17.94 34.42 4.92
N LYS A 603 -19.03 34.74 4.21
CA LYS A 603 -19.52 33.96 3.07
C LYS A 603 -18.55 33.97 1.89
N GLN A 604 -17.95 35.12 1.56
CA GLN A 604 -16.99 35.22 0.45
C GLN A 604 -15.65 34.56 0.78
N VAL A 605 -15.17 34.71 2.01
CA VAL A 605 -13.96 34.03 2.51
C VAL A 605 -14.14 32.52 2.46
N GLN A 606 -15.28 31.98 2.90
CA GLN A 606 -15.58 30.54 2.80
C GLN A 606 -15.57 30.05 1.34
N ARG A 607 -16.19 30.81 0.42
CA ARG A 607 -16.15 30.52 -1.02
C ARG A 607 -14.72 30.55 -1.57
N LEU A 608 -13.94 31.58 -1.23
CA LEU A 608 -12.57 31.76 -1.70
C LEU A 608 -11.64 30.66 -1.17
N MET A 609 -11.81 30.23 0.08
CA MET A 609 -11.05 29.11 0.63
C MET A 609 -11.31 27.80 -0.13
N ILE A 610 -12.56 27.55 -0.53
CA ILE A 610 -12.90 26.40 -1.38
C ILE A 610 -12.29 26.57 -2.78
N LEU A 611 -12.39 27.76 -3.38
CA LEU A 611 -11.84 28.02 -4.72
C LEU A 611 -10.31 27.91 -4.76
N VAL A 612 -9.61 28.40 -3.74
CA VAL A 612 -8.15 28.28 -3.59
C VAL A 612 -7.72 26.81 -3.52
N LEU A 613 -8.48 25.97 -2.81
CA LEU A 613 -8.25 24.52 -2.76
C LEU A 613 -8.51 23.83 -4.11
N LEU A 614 -9.49 24.32 -4.89
CA LEU A 614 -9.90 23.76 -6.18
C LEU A 614 -9.10 24.31 -7.39
N SER A 615 -8.55 25.52 -7.29
CA SER A 615 -7.77 26.19 -8.35
C SER A 615 -6.28 25.86 -8.29
N ALA A 616 -5.83 25.32 -7.16
CA ALA A 616 -4.54 24.71 -6.94
C ALA A 616 -4.03 23.83 -8.09
N GLU A 617 -4.89 22.99 -8.67
CA GLU A 617 -4.51 22.09 -9.76
C GLU A 617 -4.31 22.81 -11.11
N LYS A 618 -4.78 24.05 -11.25
CA LYS A 618 -4.71 24.82 -12.49
C LYS A 618 -3.45 25.68 -12.61
N SER A 619 -2.77 25.94 -11.51
CA SER A 619 -1.54 26.73 -11.44
C SER A 619 -0.32 25.85 -11.77
N PRO A 620 0.51 26.20 -12.77
CA PRO A 620 1.70 25.42 -13.11
C PRO A 620 2.70 25.28 -11.95
N GLY A 621 2.84 26.33 -11.13
CA GLY A 621 3.70 26.30 -9.93
C GLY A 621 3.16 25.35 -8.85
N THR A 622 1.89 25.48 -8.52
CA THR A 622 1.24 24.62 -7.52
C THR A 622 1.20 23.15 -7.96
N ARG A 623 1.00 22.87 -9.27
CA ARG A 623 1.15 21.51 -9.81
C ARG A 623 2.55 20.97 -9.61
N ARG A 624 3.58 21.76 -9.93
CA ARG A 624 4.98 21.37 -9.71
C ARG A 624 5.24 21.06 -8.24
N GLU A 625 4.74 21.88 -7.32
CA GLU A 625 4.92 21.69 -5.87
C GLU A 625 4.22 20.45 -5.32
N VAL A 626 2.96 20.20 -5.73
CA VAL A 626 2.24 18.97 -5.36
C VAL A 626 2.97 17.74 -5.91
N ARG A 627 3.46 17.81 -7.14
CA ARG A 627 4.26 16.75 -7.77
C ARG A 627 5.62 16.58 -7.07
N ALA A 628 6.23 17.65 -6.59
CA ALA A 628 7.46 17.60 -5.80
C ALA A 628 7.27 16.85 -4.48
N ALA A 629 6.20 17.13 -3.74
CA ALA A 629 5.83 16.36 -2.55
C ALA A 629 5.63 14.87 -2.87
N ARG A 630 4.97 14.55 -4.01
CA ARG A 630 4.82 13.16 -4.47
C ARG A 630 6.15 12.50 -4.84
N ILE A 631 7.09 13.25 -5.43
CA ILE A 631 8.44 12.76 -5.75
C ILE A 631 9.19 12.44 -4.45
N LEU A 632 9.20 13.36 -3.48
CA LEU A 632 9.84 13.14 -2.18
C LEU A 632 9.26 11.92 -1.46
N PHE A 633 7.94 11.75 -1.51
CA PHE A 633 7.26 10.57 -0.98
C PHE A 633 7.73 9.29 -1.66
N ARG A 634 7.73 9.25 -2.99
CA ARG A 634 8.16 8.09 -3.76
C ARG A 634 9.64 7.77 -3.60
N MET A 635 10.47 8.76 -3.30
CA MET A 635 11.89 8.54 -3.01
C MET A 635 12.09 7.79 -1.70
N GLY A 636 11.31 8.10 -0.65
CA GLY A 636 11.36 7.43 0.65
C GLY A 636 12.71 7.49 1.39
N THR A 637 13.69 8.24 0.88
CA THR A 637 15.01 8.42 1.50
C THR A 637 14.90 9.29 2.76
N PRO A 638 15.76 9.12 3.78
CA PRO A 638 15.73 9.93 5.01
C PRO A 638 15.69 11.44 4.75
N GLU A 639 16.44 11.93 3.76
CA GLU A 639 16.47 13.33 3.36
C GLU A 639 15.14 13.80 2.77
N ALA A 640 14.52 12.97 1.93
CA ALA A 640 13.20 13.26 1.35
C ALA A 640 12.08 13.22 2.41
N VAL A 641 12.17 12.31 3.38
CA VAL A 641 11.26 12.27 4.53
C VAL A 641 11.41 13.53 5.38
N ALA A 642 12.62 14.00 5.64
CA ALA A 642 12.85 15.25 6.37
C ALA A 642 12.21 16.45 5.64
N MET A 643 12.44 16.58 4.32
CA MET A 643 11.81 17.63 3.53
C MET A 643 10.27 17.53 3.51
N LEU A 644 9.73 16.32 3.47
CA LEU A 644 8.29 16.12 3.58
C LEU A 644 7.73 16.59 4.93
N LYS A 645 8.46 16.39 6.03
CA LYS A 645 8.09 16.92 7.36
C LYS A 645 8.05 18.44 7.34
N ASP A 646 9.11 19.07 6.82
CA ASP A 646 9.16 20.53 6.67
C ASP A 646 7.99 21.06 5.83
N LEU A 647 7.64 20.38 4.73
CA LEU A 647 6.51 20.74 3.87
C LEU A 647 5.15 20.45 4.52
N ALA A 648 5.07 19.45 5.40
CA ALA A 648 3.87 19.10 6.14
C ALA A 648 3.58 20.09 7.27
N ASP A 649 4.61 20.75 7.81
CA ASP A 649 4.49 21.76 8.86
C ASP A 649 4.25 23.19 8.32
N ASP A 650 4.29 23.36 7.00
CA ASP A 650 4.00 24.60 6.28
C ASP A 650 2.49 24.95 6.28
N LEU A 651 2.06 25.93 5.48
CA LEU A 651 0.69 26.43 5.32
C LEU A 651 -0.37 25.28 5.30
N PRO A 652 -1.20 25.11 6.37
CA PRO A 652 -1.95 23.86 6.63
C PRO A 652 -2.96 23.38 5.57
N LEU A 653 -3.30 24.24 4.60
CA LEU A 653 -4.24 23.93 3.50
C LEU A 653 -3.59 24.12 2.12
N HIS A 654 -2.27 24.34 2.08
CA HIS A 654 -1.56 24.38 0.81
C HIS A 654 -1.61 22.98 0.19
N PRO A 655 -1.96 22.84 -1.11
CA PRO A 655 -1.99 21.56 -1.80
C PRO A 655 -0.71 20.74 -1.65
N ARG A 656 0.46 21.41 -1.64
CA ARG A 656 1.77 20.79 -1.35
C ARG A 656 1.84 20.21 0.06
N THR A 657 1.33 20.91 1.06
CA THR A 657 1.30 20.49 2.46
C THR A 657 0.34 19.33 2.66
N ILE A 658 -0.81 19.33 1.98
CA ILE A 658 -1.73 18.19 1.95
C ILE A 658 -1.02 16.99 1.31
N ALA A 659 -0.40 17.16 0.14
CA ALA A 659 0.34 16.09 -0.53
C ALA A 659 1.52 15.57 0.32
N ALA A 660 2.23 16.45 1.03
CA ALA A 660 3.31 16.08 1.93
C ALA A 660 2.80 15.30 3.14
N LYS A 661 1.69 15.75 3.76
CA LYS A 661 1.05 15.03 4.86
C LYS A 661 0.48 13.67 4.44
N THR A 662 -0.05 13.57 3.23
CA THR A 662 -0.46 12.30 2.64
C THR A 662 0.75 11.38 2.46
N GLY A 663 1.84 11.89 1.88
CA GLY A 663 3.08 11.13 1.70
C GLY A 663 3.69 10.64 3.02
N LEU A 664 3.81 11.50 4.03
CA LEU A 664 4.31 11.10 5.35
C LEU A 664 3.41 10.09 6.06
N LEU A 665 2.10 10.16 5.84
CA LEU A 665 1.19 9.15 6.37
C LEU A 665 1.42 7.81 5.69
N GLU A 666 1.52 7.79 4.37
CA GLU A 666 1.80 6.59 3.60
C GLU A 666 3.17 5.99 3.96
N LEU A 667 4.10 6.81 4.47
CA LEU A 667 5.39 6.38 5.04
C LEU A 667 5.37 6.08 6.56
N GLY A 668 4.24 6.26 7.25
CA GLY A 668 4.14 6.03 8.70
C GLY A 668 4.87 7.06 9.59
N GLU A 669 5.24 8.23 9.08
CA GLU A 669 6.14 9.20 9.75
C GLU A 669 5.44 10.32 10.54
N LEU A 670 4.13 10.53 10.35
CA LEU A 670 3.37 11.63 10.98
C LEU A 670 2.97 11.40 12.44
N ASN A 671 3.20 10.20 13.00
CA ASN A 671 2.79 9.85 14.37
C ASN A 671 3.97 9.85 15.38
N LYS A 672 5.13 10.40 15.01
CA LYS A 672 6.29 10.50 15.93
C LYS A 672 6.24 11.83 16.70
N PRO A 673 6.27 11.85 18.04
CA PRO A 673 6.38 13.10 18.79
C PRO A 673 7.73 13.78 18.50
N ALA A 674 7.72 15.10 18.33
CA ALA A 674 8.90 15.91 18.07
C ALA A 674 9.78 16.01 19.33
N GLU A 675 10.93 15.33 19.35
CA GLU A 675 11.94 15.54 20.39
C GLU A 675 12.78 16.79 20.07
N GLU A 676 12.78 17.73 21.03
CA GLU A 676 13.56 18.96 21.05
C GLU A 676 15.07 18.67 21.00
N ASN A 677 15.75 19.16 19.96
CA ASN A 677 17.22 19.21 19.94
C ASN A 677 17.69 20.67 19.98
N LYS A 678 18.02 21.14 21.18
CA LYS A 678 18.86 22.32 21.42
C LYS A 678 20.18 21.82 21.99
N PRO A 679 21.35 22.09 21.36
CA PRO A 679 22.61 21.58 21.88
C PRO A 679 23.14 22.51 22.99
N GLU A 680 23.16 22.05 24.23
CA GLU A 680 24.01 22.62 25.27
C GLU A 680 25.43 22.02 25.18
N SER A 681 26.41 22.92 25.17
CA SER A 681 27.85 22.66 25.17
C SER A 681 28.30 21.95 26.47
N PRO A 682 29.24 20.98 26.43
CA PRO A 682 29.81 20.41 27.64
C PRO A 682 30.94 21.29 28.20
N ALA A 683 30.86 21.60 29.50
CA ALA A 683 31.96 22.13 30.29
C ALA A 683 32.90 21.01 30.76
N GLU A 684 34.16 21.39 30.93
CA GLU A 684 35.35 20.62 31.28
C GLU A 684 35.31 19.89 32.64
N GLY A 685 36.13 18.84 32.76
CA GLY A 685 37.01 18.72 33.95
C GLY A 685 36.98 17.46 34.82
N ASP A 686 37.62 16.38 34.34
CA ASP A 686 38.69 15.57 35.01
C ASP A 686 38.41 14.81 36.35
N PRO A 687 39.32 13.93 36.87
CA PRO A 687 39.22 12.47 36.75
C PRO A 687 39.53 11.72 38.08
N ALA A 688 39.97 10.45 37.98
CA ALA A 688 40.62 9.57 38.98
C ALA A 688 39.70 8.50 39.60
N GLU A 689 40.11 7.26 39.90
CA GLU A 689 41.37 6.51 39.78
C GLU A 689 41.06 5.02 40.07
N LYS A 690 41.83 4.10 39.47
CA LYS A 690 42.43 2.82 39.99
C LYS A 690 41.71 2.04 41.12
N ALA A 691 41.71 0.71 41.22
CA ALA A 691 42.66 -0.35 40.85
C ALA A 691 41.92 -1.72 40.96
N ALA A 692 42.31 -2.77 40.22
CA ALA A 692 43.05 -3.97 40.68
C ALA A 692 42.34 -4.82 41.79
N ASP A 693 42.35 -6.14 41.87
CA ASP A 693 43.18 -7.21 41.31
C ASP A 693 42.50 -8.57 41.64
N LYS A 694 42.79 -9.60 40.82
CA LYS A 694 42.85 -11.07 41.11
C LYS A 694 41.99 -11.73 42.20
N ASN A 695 41.31 -12.82 41.83
CA ASN A 695 41.73 -14.17 42.23
C ASN A 695 40.84 -15.29 41.64
N VAL A 696 41.52 -16.33 41.13
CA VAL A 696 41.05 -17.69 40.83
C VAL A 696 41.92 -18.59 41.73
N PRO A 697 41.41 -19.68 42.37
CA PRO A 697 41.68 -21.00 41.78
C PRO A 697 40.69 -22.15 42.08
N ALA A 698 40.83 -23.16 41.20
CA ALA A 698 40.72 -24.62 41.42
C ALA A 698 39.31 -25.23 41.57
N GLU A 699 38.80 -26.01 40.61
CA GLU A 699 39.20 -27.39 40.19
C GLU A 699 38.63 -28.45 41.14
N LYS A 700 37.69 -29.29 40.65
CA LYS A 700 37.68 -30.76 40.85
C LYS A 700 36.46 -31.51 40.26
N ASP A 701 36.80 -32.63 39.62
CA ASP A 701 36.13 -33.94 39.62
C ASP A 701 34.86 -34.18 38.74
N GLU A 702 35.14 -34.70 37.54
CA GLU A 702 34.42 -35.83 36.89
C GLU A 702 34.62 -37.14 37.71
N PRO A 703 33.81 -38.23 37.58
CA PRO A 703 33.43 -38.83 36.28
C PRO A 703 32.08 -39.60 36.21
N ALA A 704 31.81 -40.12 35.00
CA ALA A 704 31.27 -41.46 34.67
C ALA A 704 29.93 -41.55 33.89
N ALA A 705 30.14 -41.92 32.61
CA ALA A 705 29.31 -42.60 31.63
C ALA A 705 28.08 -43.45 32.07
N ALA A 706 27.02 -43.40 31.25
CA ALA A 706 26.36 -44.59 30.70
C ALA A 706 25.44 -44.26 29.51
N THR A 707 25.65 -45.00 28.42
CA THR A 707 24.88 -45.14 27.18
C THR A 707 23.55 -45.87 27.35
N THR A 708 22.49 -45.47 26.62
CA THR A 708 21.54 -46.38 25.94
C THR A 708 20.66 -45.63 24.94
N GLU A 709 20.61 -46.14 23.70
CA GLU A 709 19.71 -45.75 22.61
C GLU A 709 18.23 -46.15 22.87
N PRO A 710 17.23 -45.52 22.19
CA PRO A 710 15.82 -45.88 22.29
C PRO A 710 15.36 -46.87 21.20
N PRO A 711 14.26 -47.62 21.41
CA PRO A 711 13.74 -48.55 20.41
C PRO A 711 12.74 -47.90 19.44
N VAL A 712 12.83 -48.41 18.21
CA VAL A 712 11.89 -48.28 17.08
C VAL A 712 10.52 -48.86 17.43
N LYS A 713 9.45 -48.19 17.01
CA LYS A 713 8.14 -48.81 16.78
C LYS A 713 7.61 -48.48 15.39
N ASP A 714 7.44 -49.58 14.67
CA ASP A 714 6.68 -49.81 13.46
C ASP A 714 5.19 -49.85 13.82
N ASP A 715 4.32 -49.31 12.96
CA ASP A 715 2.89 -49.64 12.95
C ASP A 715 2.33 -49.38 11.54
N SER A 716 2.22 -50.48 10.80
CA SER A 716 1.30 -50.70 9.70
C SER A 716 -0.14 -50.90 10.22
N GLU A 717 -1.14 -50.29 9.59
CA GLU A 717 -2.28 -50.99 8.96
C GLU A 717 -3.38 -50.01 8.52
N ALA A 718 -3.94 -50.32 7.35
CA ALA A 718 -5.09 -49.70 6.69
C ALA A 718 -6.41 -50.39 7.16
N PRO A 719 -7.62 -50.14 6.62
CA PRO A 719 -7.98 -49.81 5.23
C PRO A 719 -8.43 -48.37 4.98
#